data_AF-A0A8M9PYG7-F1
#
_entry.id   AF-A0A8M9PYG7-F1
#
_cell.length_a   1.000
_cell.length_b   1.000
_cell.length_c   1.000
_cell.angle_alpha   90.00
_cell.angle_beta   90.00
_cell.angle_gamma   90.00
#
_symmetry.space_group_name_H-M   'P 1'
#
loop_
_entity.id
_entity.type
_entity.pdbx_description
1 polymer ?
#
loop_
_entity_poly.entity_id
_entity_poly.type
_entity_poly.pdbx_seq_one_letter_code
_entity_poly.pdbx_strand_id
1 'polypeptide(L)'
;MQTPATENKTWVKRPPRTPLKITEGMSFTTAKEYDIEGYLGLSQKICSLDEVIRNGKGVCSGYSNLCVEMCREVGIECVEVSGYSKGIGYQARHSLAKECSDHEWNAVFIDGQWWLLDACWGAGTVDMKSKTFVKRYDDFYFLTEPSEFINSHFPDDQTWQLLTTPISIQEFEMRPLRTSAFYQLGLTLIHPKQYKTITEDGEAIVSVSSSRLLTFSYEMRQHDPQTGALKQEEVDSSCGLLSVTHQGMKLRLLPSEPGTYEVKLFARREGEPGALRWVCSLELECPSVQKRQPLPDNPYLNWGLAAGASALGVKTCSVAGEQAVEVADDGECKVILNTSRPLMMVCELAHNELNATASKRCIAMQIAKEQLVCNVMCPYKGFYRLSMFVQDYDSGGGTFQNAGNFLLHRQCQGMNPNSLYPPDLSLWCGSGIRTQEAGLSHFSHTGAIVNAPQGRCNITFHSTSPELQIHAVLCAELHEEADFPLSRYVLLTFNDTKITVSVCAPRAGVYRLGLYGRKPPQQDYKPLCDFIIRSVCEKHGDPFPCVYSGWGRGCVLLEPRTGVLAPQSSVSFRVRVPGAQRVCVVGEKRTDLKMNKSRVWEGEAVTGNASVLKLASVAKESSDMQVLMTFDVLNLENEL
;
A
#
# COMPACT_ATOMS: atom_id res chain seq x y z
N MET A 1 -30.43 61.84 0.10
CA MET A 1 -31.87 61.56 0.21
C MET A 1 -32.12 60.15 -0.28
N GLN A 2 -32.33 59.26 0.68
CA GLN A 2 -32.76 57.88 0.47
C GLN A 2 -34.26 57.87 0.14
N THR A 3 -34.66 57.00 -0.77
CA THR A 3 -36.01 56.40 -0.79
C THR A 3 -35.84 54.95 -1.26
N PRO A 4 -36.33 53.96 -0.50
CA PRO A 4 -36.14 52.55 -0.83
C PRO A 4 -37.25 52.07 -1.77
N ALA A 5 -36.88 51.32 -2.81
CA ALA A 5 -37.83 50.54 -3.61
C ALA A 5 -38.11 49.23 -2.87
N THR A 6 -39.33 49.12 -2.37
CA THR A 6 -39.97 47.91 -1.87
C THR A 6 -40.19 46.92 -3.01
N GLU A 7 -39.39 45.85 -3.08
CA GLU A 7 -39.79 44.65 -3.83
C GLU A 7 -40.60 43.73 -2.91
N ASN A 8 -41.92 43.99 -2.90
CA ASN A 8 -42.93 43.00 -2.57
C ASN A 8 -42.81 41.81 -3.54
N LYS A 9 -42.26 40.69 -3.11
CA LYS A 9 -42.47 39.40 -3.79
C LYS A 9 -43.70 38.72 -3.20
N THR A 10 -44.82 39.00 -3.86
CA THR A 10 -46.09 38.29 -3.79
C THR A 10 -45.90 36.81 -4.11
N TRP A 11 -46.01 35.94 -3.10
CA TRP A 11 -46.17 34.50 -3.30
C TRP A 11 -47.65 34.17 -3.40
N VAL A 12 -48.18 34.14 -4.62
CA VAL A 12 -49.53 33.62 -4.87
C VAL A 12 -49.56 32.77 -6.16
N LYS A 13 -49.97 31.52 -5.97
CA LYS A 13 -50.61 30.57 -6.92
C LYS A 13 -49.74 29.92 -8.00
N ARG A 14 -49.19 28.75 -7.66
CA ARG A 14 -49.40 27.46 -8.36
C ARG A 14 -49.19 26.33 -7.34
N PRO A 15 -50.16 25.43 -7.09
CA PRO A 15 -49.97 24.33 -6.15
C PRO A 15 -48.95 23.33 -6.73
N PRO A 16 -47.98 22.84 -5.95
CA PRO A 16 -47.13 21.73 -6.37
C PRO A 16 -48.03 20.50 -6.57
N ARG A 17 -48.01 19.93 -7.78
CA ARG A 17 -48.93 18.84 -8.17
C ARG A 17 -48.57 17.46 -7.58
N THR A 18 -47.63 17.38 -6.66
CA THR A 18 -47.19 16.13 -6.01
C THR A 18 -46.82 16.39 -4.55
N PRO A 19 -47.28 15.58 -3.59
CA PRO A 19 -46.94 15.71 -2.16
C PRO A 19 -45.44 15.83 -1.87
N LEU A 20 -44.59 15.10 -2.63
CA LEU A 20 -43.12 15.20 -2.54
C LEU A 20 -42.57 16.62 -2.82
N LYS A 21 -43.20 17.40 -3.70
CA LYS A 21 -42.74 18.77 -4.00
C LYS A 21 -43.14 19.77 -2.92
N ILE A 22 -44.13 19.42 -2.10
CA ILE A 22 -44.57 20.22 -0.96
C ILE A 22 -43.58 20.04 0.18
N THR A 23 -43.17 18.81 0.46
CA THR A 23 -42.11 18.51 1.45
C THR A 23 -40.76 19.08 1.03
N GLU A 24 -40.43 19.05 -0.27
CA GLU A 24 -39.27 19.79 -0.81
C GLU A 24 -39.41 21.30 -0.62
N GLY A 25 -40.59 21.88 -0.86
CA GLY A 25 -40.85 23.31 -0.64
C GLY A 25 -40.71 23.72 0.83
N MET A 26 -41.18 22.87 1.76
CA MET A 26 -41.06 23.05 3.21
C MET A 26 -39.61 23.08 3.68
N SER A 27 -38.75 22.24 3.09
CA SER A 27 -37.31 22.22 3.35
C SER A 27 -36.62 23.56 3.08
N PHE A 28 -37.08 24.32 2.08
CA PHE A 28 -36.46 25.61 1.73
C PHE A 28 -36.96 26.79 2.58
N THR A 29 -38.06 26.65 3.31
CA THR A 29 -38.78 27.76 3.97
C THR A 29 -38.87 27.67 5.49
N THR A 30 -38.45 26.57 6.11
CA THR A 30 -38.34 26.49 7.58
C THR A 30 -37.21 27.37 8.12
N ALA A 31 -37.22 27.58 9.44
CA ALA A 31 -36.27 28.44 10.15
C ALA A 31 -34.84 28.30 9.61
N LYS A 32 -34.18 29.44 9.40
CA LYS A 32 -32.88 29.50 8.71
C LYS A 32 -31.73 29.03 9.60
N GLU A 33 -31.92 29.07 10.91
CA GLU A 33 -30.91 28.74 11.92
C GLU A 33 -31.51 27.93 13.09
N TYR A 34 -30.65 27.26 13.85
CA TYR A 34 -31.02 26.55 15.08
C TYR A 34 -30.74 27.44 16.31
N ASP A 35 -31.66 27.47 17.27
CA ASP A 35 -31.52 28.27 18.50
C ASP A 35 -30.62 27.58 19.53
N ILE A 36 -29.30 27.59 19.27
CA ILE A 36 -28.28 26.91 20.08
C ILE A 36 -28.25 27.47 21.52
N GLU A 37 -28.38 28.79 21.69
CA GLU A 37 -28.37 29.41 23.03
C GLU A 37 -29.57 28.96 23.86
N GLY A 38 -30.77 28.94 23.26
CA GLY A 38 -31.98 28.42 23.90
C GLY A 38 -31.86 26.92 24.21
N TYR A 39 -31.30 26.13 23.28
CA TYR A 39 -31.04 24.71 23.48
C TYR A 39 -30.08 24.45 24.65
N LEU A 40 -28.98 25.22 24.75
CA LEU A 40 -27.99 25.12 25.82
C LEU A 40 -28.47 25.73 27.16
N GLY A 41 -29.68 26.30 27.21
CA GLY A 41 -30.21 26.95 28.41
C GLY A 41 -29.55 28.29 28.74
N LEU A 42 -28.86 28.90 27.78
CA LEU A 42 -28.22 30.21 27.92
C LEU A 42 -29.22 31.36 27.68
N SER A 43 -30.32 31.08 26.98
CA SER A 43 -31.45 31.99 26.75
C SER A 43 -32.79 31.26 26.86
N GLN A 44 -33.89 32.01 26.84
CA GLN A 44 -35.22 31.41 26.65
C GLN A 44 -35.28 30.73 25.28
N LYS A 45 -35.84 29.51 25.22
CA LYS A 45 -36.00 28.73 23.98
C LYS A 45 -36.99 29.42 23.04
N ILE A 46 -36.59 29.59 21.78
CA ILE A 46 -37.49 30.04 20.71
C ILE A 46 -38.24 28.82 20.16
N CYS A 47 -39.51 28.68 20.54
CA CYS A 47 -40.34 27.54 20.16
C CYS A 47 -41.73 27.90 19.62
N SER A 48 -42.26 29.10 19.87
CA SER A 48 -43.57 29.48 19.33
C SER A 48 -43.49 29.85 17.84
N LEU A 49 -44.55 29.56 17.09
CA LEU A 49 -44.61 29.81 15.64
C LEU A 49 -44.28 31.27 15.29
N ASP A 50 -44.87 32.23 16.00
CA ASP A 50 -44.64 33.67 15.78
C ASP A 50 -43.17 34.05 16.01
N GLU A 51 -42.53 33.48 17.03
CA GLU A 51 -41.12 33.75 17.33
C GLU A 51 -40.19 33.08 16.31
N VAL A 52 -40.48 31.85 15.90
CA VAL A 52 -39.70 31.11 14.90
C VAL A 52 -39.73 31.83 13.55
N ILE A 53 -40.91 32.27 13.11
CA ILE A 53 -41.08 33.05 11.87
C ILE A 53 -40.38 34.40 11.98
N ARG A 54 -40.54 35.12 13.11
CA ARG A 54 -39.97 36.46 13.31
C ARG A 54 -38.45 36.44 13.40
N ASN A 55 -37.88 35.50 14.16
CA ASN A 55 -36.44 35.43 14.40
C ASN A 55 -35.70 34.61 13.34
N GLY A 56 -36.42 33.80 12.56
CA GLY A 56 -35.82 32.89 11.58
C GLY A 56 -34.98 31.78 12.21
N LYS A 57 -35.16 31.50 13.51
CA LYS A 57 -34.47 30.43 14.25
C LYS A 57 -35.42 29.78 15.27
N GLY A 58 -35.15 28.54 15.65
CA GLY A 58 -35.92 27.81 16.66
C GLY A 58 -35.23 26.53 17.15
N VAL A 59 -35.83 25.87 18.14
CA VAL A 59 -35.47 24.51 18.57
C VAL A 59 -36.39 23.46 17.91
N CYS A 60 -36.15 22.17 18.14
CA CYS A 60 -36.91 21.05 17.52
C CYS A 60 -38.43 21.25 17.52
N SER A 61 -39.02 21.64 18.65
CA SER A 61 -40.46 21.91 18.77
C SER A 61 -40.94 23.04 17.86
N GLY A 62 -40.14 24.10 17.70
CA GLY A 62 -40.45 25.20 16.78
C GLY A 62 -40.42 24.78 15.31
N TYR A 63 -39.50 23.89 14.93
CA TYR A 63 -39.46 23.30 13.59
C TYR A 63 -40.65 22.37 13.35
N SER A 64 -40.97 21.52 14.32
CA SER A 64 -42.10 20.58 14.26
C SER A 64 -43.44 21.31 14.10
N ASN A 65 -43.66 22.35 14.91
CA ASN A 65 -44.88 23.16 14.85
C ASN A 65 -45.04 23.89 13.53
N LEU A 66 -43.95 24.48 13.03
CA LEU A 66 -43.94 25.13 11.72
C LEU A 66 -44.29 24.13 10.59
N CYS A 67 -43.79 22.89 10.66
CA CYS A 67 -44.12 21.85 9.69
C CYS A 67 -45.62 21.51 9.69
N VAL A 68 -46.23 21.37 10.88
CA VAL A 68 -47.68 21.11 11.01
C VAL A 68 -48.50 22.22 10.37
N GLU A 69 -48.22 23.48 10.69
CA GLU A 69 -49.01 24.61 10.15
C GLU A 69 -48.81 24.75 8.64
N MET A 70 -47.59 24.53 8.13
CA MET A 70 -47.35 24.47 6.69
C MET A 70 -48.12 23.34 6.01
N CYS A 71 -48.23 22.16 6.64
CA CYS A 71 -49.01 21.04 6.10
C CYS A 71 -50.51 21.34 6.14
N ARG A 72 -51.00 21.96 7.20
CA ARG A 72 -52.40 22.39 7.31
C ARG A 72 -52.78 23.33 6.18
N GLU A 73 -51.95 24.33 5.88
CA GLU A 73 -52.21 25.32 4.82
C GLU A 73 -52.33 24.70 3.42
N VAL A 74 -51.63 23.59 3.18
CA VAL A 74 -51.70 22.87 1.89
C VAL A 74 -52.65 21.67 1.90
N GLY A 75 -53.37 21.45 3.01
CA GLY A 75 -54.35 20.37 3.16
C GLY A 75 -53.74 18.97 3.35
N ILE A 76 -52.53 18.87 3.89
CA ILE A 76 -51.88 17.61 4.27
C ILE A 76 -52.09 17.38 5.77
N GLU A 77 -52.55 16.20 6.16
CA GLU A 77 -52.63 15.83 7.58
C GLU A 77 -51.22 15.61 8.13
N CYS A 78 -50.89 16.30 9.22
CA CYS A 78 -49.60 16.26 9.87
C CYS A 78 -49.78 16.32 11.39
N VAL A 79 -49.00 15.54 12.12
CA VAL A 79 -49.01 15.51 13.59
C VAL A 79 -47.60 15.72 14.13
N GLU A 80 -47.50 16.32 15.31
CA GLU A 80 -46.24 16.39 16.08
C GLU A 80 -46.07 15.07 16.84
N VAL A 81 -44.84 14.57 16.87
CA VAL A 81 -44.45 13.35 17.57
C VAL A 81 -43.30 13.69 18.50
N SER A 82 -43.52 13.53 19.80
CA SER A 82 -42.49 13.67 20.84
C SER A 82 -41.84 12.31 21.13
N GLY A 83 -40.57 12.35 21.51
CA GLY A 83 -39.87 11.16 21.97
C GLY A 83 -38.39 11.38 22.22
N TYR A 84 -37.63 10.31 22.08
CA TYR A 84 -36.20 10.24 22.36
C TYR A 84 -35.38 10.22 21.08
N SER A 85 -34.23 10.87 21.10
CA SER A 85 -33.29 10.89 19.98
C SER A 85 -31.91 10.35 20.35
N LYS A 86 -31.23 9.73 19.39
CA LYS A 86 -29.77 9.49 19.48
C LYS A 86 -28.98 10.64 18.86
N GLY A 87 -29.36 11.85 19.21
CA GLY A 87 -28.84 13.09 18.65
C GLY A 87 -27.69 13.71 19.44
N ILE A 88 -27.64 15.03 19.41
CA ILE A 88 -26.65 15.82 20.14
C ILE A 88 -26.81 15.58 21.64
N GLY A 89 -25.77 15.07 22.29
CA GLY A 89 -25.76 14.81 23.72
C GLY A 89 -26.13 13.37 24.10
N TYR A 90 -26.59 12.54 23.14
CA TYR A 90 -26.83 11.13 23.40
C TYR A 90 -25.55 10.41 23.83
N GLN A 91 -25.64 9.69 24.95
CA GLN A 91 -24.59 8.81 25.45
C GLN A 91 -25.16 7.41 25.58
N ALA A 92 -24.56 6.44 24.89
CA ALA A 92 -25.09 5.06 24.82
C ALA A 92 -25.16 4.32 26.17
N ARG A 93 -24.59 4.91 27.23
CA ARG A 93 -24.59 4.39 28.61
C ARG A 93 -25.77 4.86 29.45
N HIS A 94 -26.53 5.84 28.98
CA HIS A 94 -27.65 6.42 29.73
C HIS A 94 -28.95 5.77 29.29
N SER A 95 -29.78 5.43 30.28
CA SER A 95 -31.10 4.87 30.01
C SER A 95 -32.08 6.01 29.75
N LEU A 96 -32.51 6.11 28.50
CA LEU A 96 -33.51 7.05 28.02
C LEU A 96 -34.86 6.81 28.70
N ALA A 97 -35.16 5.58 29.10
CA ALA A 97 -36.37 5.25 29.85
C ALA A 97 -36.54 5.98 31.19
N LYS A 98 -35.47 6.62 31.70
CA LYS A 98 -35.48 7.39 32.95
C LYS A 98 -35.44 8.91 32.72
N GLU A 99 -35.43 9.33 31.46
CA GLU A 99 -35.33 10.72 31.06
C GLU A 99 -36.64 11.21 30.42
N CYS A 100 -36.82 12.52 30.38
CA CYS A 100 -37.89 13.13 29.60
C CYS A 100 -37.53 13.08 28.12
N SER A 101 -38.55 13.01 27.26
CA SER A 101 -38.42 13.15 25.81
C SER A 101 -37.58 14.39 25.46
N ASP A 102 -36.56 14.20 24.63
CA ASP A 102 -35.55 15.21 24.34
C ASP A 102 -35.69 15.80 22.92
N HIS A 103 -36.60 15.25 22.11
CA HIS A 103 -36.75 15.63 20.72
C HIS A 103 -38.19 15.55 20.22
N GLU A 104 -38.47 16.33 19.17
CA GLU A 104 -39.78 16.42 18.53
C GLU A 104 -39.64 16.46 17.00
N TRP A 105 -40.47 15.69 16.31
CA TRP A 105 -40.53 15.57 14.85
C TRP A 105 -41.98 15.43 14.39
N ASN A 106 -42.22 15.07 13.12
CA ASN A 106 -43.54 14.99 12.53
C ASN A 106 -43.84 13.64 11.89
N ALA A 107 -45.14 13.31 11.83
CA ALA A 107 -45.67 12.30 10.92
C ALA A 107 -46.69 12.94 9.97
N VAL A 108 -46.61 12.63 8.68
CA VAL A 108 -47.47 13.20 7.63
C VAL A 108 -48.24 12.10 6.89
N PHE A 109 -49.51 12.32 6.58
CA PHE A 109 -50.34 11.37 5.85
C PHE A 109 -50.36 11.71 4.36
N ILE A 110 -49.75 10.85 3.54
CA ILE A 110 -49.62 11.04 2.10
C ILE A 110 -49.96 9.72 1.40
N ASP A 111 -50.77 9.80 0.35
CA ASP A 111 -51.15 8.65 -0.50
C ASP A 111 -51.65 7.42 0.28
N GLY A 112 -52.45 7.68 1.34
CA GLY A 112 -53.10 6.64 2.13
C GLY A 112 -52.24 6.01 3.23
N GLN A 113 -51.05 6.54 3.50
CA GLN A 113 -50.16 6.04 4.54
C GLN A 113 -49.44 7.16 5.31
N TRP A 114 -49.02 6.87 6.53
CA TRP A 114 -48.22 7.78 7.36
C TRP A 114 -46.74 7.65 7.05
N TRP A 115 -46.05 8.78 6.99
CA TRP A 115 -44.60 8.89 6.78
C TRP A 115 -43.95 9.72 7.88
N LEU A 116 -42.71 9.39 8.25
CA LEU A 116 -41.94 10.10 9.26
C LEU A 116 -41.10 11.21 8.63
N LEU A 117 -41.02 12.35 9.30
CA LEU A 117 -40.28 13.52 8.86
C LEU A 117 -39.69 14.28 10.05
N ASP A 118 -38.44 14.70 9.95
CA ASP A 118 -37.78 15.58 10.91
C ASP A 118 -37.23 16.82 10.20
N ALA A 119 -38.02 17.91 10.22
CA ALA A 119 -37.64 19.17 9.61
C ALA A 119 -36.45 19.84 10.31
N CYS A 120 -36.22 19.54 11.59
CA CYS A 120 -35.14 20.12 12.38
C CYS A 120 -33.80 19.55 11.96
N TRP A 121 -33.66 18.22 11.95
CA TRP A 121 -32.42 17.54 11.53
C TRP A 121 -32.25 17.56 10.01
N GLY A 122 -33.36 17.65 9.26
CA GLY A 122 -33.35 17.87 7.82
C GLY A 122 -32.81 19.24 7.38
N ALA A 123 -32.85 20.26 8.26
CA ALA A 123 -32.36 21.61 7.95
C ALA A 123 -30.84 21.78 8.13
N GLY A 124 -30.22 20.98 8.99
CA GLY A 124 -28.79 21.05 9.25
C GLY A 124 -28.37 20.35 10.55
N THR A 125 -27.12 20.59 10.95
CA THR A 125 -26.49 19.98 12.12
C THR A 125 -25.81 21.04 12.97
N VAL A 126 -25.78 20.85 14.29
CA VAL A 126 -25.02 21.71 15.21
C VAL A 126 -23.63 21.10 15.43
N ASP A 127 -22.59 21.93 15.27
CA ASP A 127 -21.26 21.59 15.74
C ASP A 127 -21.10 22.09 17.18
N MET A 128 -21.10 21.16 18.13
CA MET A 128 -20.99 21.48 19.56
C MET A 128 -19.60 22.01 19.97
N LYS A 129 -18.55 21.78 19.19
CA LYS A 129 -17.21 22.33 19.47
C LYS A 129 -17.16 23.82 19.15
N SER A 130 -17.64 24.20 17.97
CA SER A 130 -17.71 25.60 17.56
C SER A 130 -18.96 26.32 18.07
N LYS A 131 -19.95 25.59 18.59
CA LYS A 131 -21.29 26.07 18.96
C LYS A 131 -21.98 26.81 17.81
N THR A 132 -21.87 26.26 16.60
CA THR A 132 -22.46 26.84 15.39
C THR A 132 -23.44 25.89 14.71
N PHE A 133 -24.44 26.46 14.02
CA PHE A 133 -25.37 25.69 13.21
C PHE A 133 -24.84 25.65 11.77
N VAL A 134 -24.60 24.44 11.27
CA VAL A 134 -24.18 24.20 9.89
C VAL A 134 -25.42 23.81 9.10
N LYS A 135 -25.95 24.78 8.34
CA LYS A 135 -27.08 24.53 7.44
C LYS A 135 -26.68 23.50 6.38
N ARG A 136 -27.41 22.40 6.33
CA ARG A 136 -27.20 21.30 5.39
C ARG A 136 -28.52 20.59 5.18
N TYR A 137 -29.07 20.72 3.99
CA TYR A 137 -30.25 19.94 3.64
C TYR A 137 -29.90 18.45 3.64
N ASP A 138 -30.63 17.68 4.45
CA ASP A 138 -30.44 16.26 4.61
C ASP A 138 -31.76 15.55 4.28
N ASP A 139 -31.85 15.08 3.03
CA ASP A 139 -33.04 14.45 2.46
C ASP A 139 -33.47 13.18 3.19
N PHE A 140 -32.54 12.53 3.90
CA PHE A 140 -32.79 11.35 4.72
C PHE A 140 -33.95 11.57 5.69
N TYR A 141 -34.12 12.77 6.25
CA TYR A 141 -35.13 13.07 7.26
C TYR A 141 -36.50 13.48 6.68
N PHE A 142 -36.71 13.38 5.36
CA PHE A 142 -37.97 13.71 4.71
C PHE A 142 -38.61 12.44 4.14
N LEU A 143 -39.72 12.00 4.76
CA LEU A 143 -40.43 10.77 4.37
C LEU A 143 -39.56 9.52 4.54
N THR A 144 -38.84 9.44 5.65
CA THR A 144 -37.92 8.34 5.95
C THR A 144 -38.70 7.04 6.20
N GLU A 145 -38.15 5.92 5.73
CA GLU A 145 -38.69 4.60 6.03
C GLU A 145 -38.67 4.35 7.55
N PRO A 146 -39.79 3.90 8.17
CA PRO A 146 -39.85 3.67 9.61
C PRO A 146 -38.75 2.76 10.16
N SER A 147 -38.35 1.73 9.40
CA SER A 147 -37.29 0.79 9.78
C SER A 147 -35.90 1.42 9.85
N GLU A 148 -35.68 2.55 9.16
CA GLU A 148 -34.44 3.33 9.22
C GLU A 148 -34.53 4.43 10.29
N PHE A 149 -35.65 5.16 10.33
CA PHE A 149 -35.89 6.28 11.24
C PHE A 149 -35.85 5.87 12.72
N ILE A 150 -36.39 4.69 13.05
CA ILE A 150 -36.39 4.13 14.42
C ILE A 150 -34.98 3.90 14.99
N ASN A 151 -33.92 3.95 14.19
CA ASN A 151 -32.56 3.78 14.71
C ASN A 151 -32.01 5.04 15.38
N SER A 152 -32.61 6.20 15.13
CA SER A 152 -32.27 7.47 15.78
C SER A 152 -33.43 8.11 16.55
N HIS A 153 -34.68 7.78 16.25
CA HIS A 153 -35.87 8.42 16.84
C HIS A 153 -36.82 7.38 17.43
N PHE A 154 -37.08 7.45 18.74
CA PHE A 154 -37.98 6.55 19.44
C PHE A 154 -39.16 7.34 20.03
N PRO A 155 -40.41 7.17 19.55
CA PRO A 155 -41.55 7.96 19.99
C PRO A 155 -42.04 7.56 21.38
N ASP A 156 -42.66 8.52 22.09
CA ASP A 156 -43.33 8.27 23.36
C ASP A 156 -44.54 7.34 23.20
N ASP A 157 -45.31 7.55 22.14
CA ASP A 157 -46.37 6.65 21.72
C ASP A 157 -45.86 5.66 20.66
N GLN A 158 -45.85 4.38 21.01
CA GLN A 158 -45.34 3.30 20.17
C GLN A 158 -46.06 3.17 18.83
N THR A 159 -47.29 3.69 18.69
CA THR A 159 -48.02 3.68 17.40
C THR A 159 -47.29 4.49 16.33
N TRP A 160 -46.56 5.55 16.72
CA TRP A 160 -45.77 6.38 15.81
C TRP A 160 -44.43 5.78 15.41
N GLN A 161 -44.10 4.57 15.86
CA GLN A 161 -42.97 3.83 15.28
C GLN A 161 -43.27 3.43 13.83
N LEU A 162 -44.54 3.27 13.46
CA LEU A 162 -45.01 2.82 12.15
C LEU A 162 -44.39 1.49 11.67
N LEU A 163 -43.80 0.73 12.59
CA LEU A 163 -43.24 -0.60 12.31
C LEU A 163 -44.34 -1.67 12.36
N THR A 164 -44.20 -2.69 11.51
CA THR A 164 -45.05 -3.90 11.59
C THR A 164 -44.89 -4.61 12.94
N THR A 165 -43.70 -4.55 13.54
CA THR A 165 -43.41 -5.06 14.88
C THR A 165 -42.69 -3.96 15.66
N PRO A 166 -43.39 -3.23 16.53
CA PRO A 166 -42.79 -2.20 17.37
C PRO A 166 -41.70 -2.78 18.26
N ILE A 167 -40.66 -1.98 18.50
CA ILE A 167 -39.54 -2.33 19.36
C ILE A 167 -39.69 -1.66 20.73
N SER A 168 -39.07 -2.24 21.76
CA SER A 168 -39.02 -1.62 23.08
C SER A 168 -37.93 -0.56 23.17
N ILE A 169 -38.03 0.32 24.17
CA ILE A 169 -36.98 1.33 24.43
C ILE A 169 -35.63 0.67 24.77
N GLN A 170 -35.63 -0.50 25.43
CA GLN A 170 -34.40 -1.24 25.70
C GLN A 170 -33.78 -1.76 24.41
N GLU A 171 -34.58 -2.27 23.46
CA GLU A 171 -34.07 -2.67 22.16
C GLU A 171 -33.51 -1.47 21.38
N PHE A 172 -34.20 -0.33 21.44
CA PHE A 172 -33.72 0.92 20.85
C PHE A 172 -32.37 1.33 21.44
N GLU A 173 -32.22 1.38 22.77
CA GLU A 173 -30.96 1.68 23.46
C GLU A 173 -29.84 0.72 23.05
N MET A 174 -30.15 -0.57 22.85
CA MET A 174 -29.16 -1.57 22.45
C MET A 174 -28.68 -1.45 20.99
N ARG A 175 -29.37 -0.69 20.14
CA ARG A 175 -28.97 -0.53 18.72
C ARG A 175 -27.83 0.48 18.57
N PRO A 176 -26.84 0.23 17.69
CA PRO A 176 -25.81 1.20 17.33
C PRO A 176 -26.37 2.52 16.83
N LEU A 177 -25.71 3.63 17.15
CA LEU A 177 -25.99 4.92 16.52
C LEU A 177 -25.54 4.88 15.06
N ARG A 178 -26.47 5.13 14.14
CA ARG A 178 -26.23 5.26 12.70
C ARG A 178 -26.74 6.63 12.26
N THR A 179 -25.90 7.42 11.63
CA THR A 179 -26.27 8.76 11.15
C THR A 179 -27.01 8.67 9.80
N SER A 180 -27.62 9.77 9.35
CA SER A 180 -28.18 9.87 7.99
C SER A 180 -27.18 9.47 6.90
N ALA A 181 -25.90 9.82 7.07
CA ALA A 181 -24.84 9.49 6.14
C ALA A 181 -24.62 7.97 5.99
N PHE A 182 -24.95 7.17 7.01
CA PHE A 182 -24.89 5.71 6.95
C PHE A 182 -25.82 5.16 5.86
N TYR A 183 -27.07 5.61 5.86
CA TYR A 183 -28.12 5.16 4.94
C TYR A 183 -27.91 5.75 3.54
N GLN A 184 -27.56 7.03 3.42
CA GLN A 184 -27.25 7.68 2.14
C GLN A 184 -26.06 7.06 1.39
N LEU A 185 -25.14 6.43 2.12
CA LEU A 185 -24.00 5.69 1.54
C LEU A 185 -24.33 4.22 1.27
N GLY A 186 -25.55 3.77 1.57
CA GLY A 186 -26.00 2.40 1.37
C GLY A 186 -25.18 1.40 2.18
N LEU A 187 -24.88 1.75 3.44
CA LEU A 187 -24.16 0.91 4.38
C LEU A 187 -25.10 -0.05 5.10
N THR A 188 -24.59 -1.20 5.51
CA THR A 188 -25.30 -2.12 6.41
C THR A 188 -24.32 -2.70 7.41
N LEU A 189 -24.62 -2.56 8.69
CA LEU A 189 -23.75 -2.99 9.78
C LEU A 189 -23.95 -4.48 9.99
N ILE A 190 -22.92 -5.26 9.69
CA ILE A 190 -22.94 -6.73 9.78
C ILE A 190 -22.59 -7.16 11.20
N HIS A 191 -21.60 -6.52 11.80
CA HIS A 191 -21.14 -6.81 13.16
C HIS A 191 -20.45 -5.58 13.77
N PRO A 192 -20.63 -5.28 15.08
CA PRO A 192 -21.58 -5.91 16.00
C PRO A 192 -23.03 -5.54 15.69
N LYS A 193 -23.98 -6.35 16.15
CA LYS A 193 -25.43 -6.06 16.00
C LYS A 193 -25.94 -5.06 17.04
N GLN A 194 -25.24 -4.96 18.16
CA GLN A 194 -25.55 -4.07 19.29
C GLN A 194 -24.54 -2.94 19.35
N TYR A 195 -24.88 -1.85 20.04
CA TYR A 195 -23.99 -0.70 20.20
C TYR A 195 -22.70 -1.06 20.91
N LYS A 196 -22.78 -2.00 21.87
CA LYS A 196 -21.66 -2.47 22.69
C LYS A 196 -21.13 -3.80 22.19
N THR A 197 -19.81 -3.90 22.11
CA THR A 197 -19.10 -5.17 21.89
C THR A 197 -18.01 -5.32 22.93
N ILE A 198 -17.76 -6.56 23.35
CA ILE A 198 -16.70 -6.91 24.29
C ILE A 198 -15.58 -7.59 23.49
N THR A 199 -14.32 -7.29 23.79
CA THR A 199 -13.20 -7.98 23.15
C THR A 199 -13.18 -9.46 23.54
N GLU A 200 -12.89 -10.31 22.57
CA GLU A 200 -12.52 -11.71 22.78
C GLU A 200 -10.99 -11.77 22.66
N ASP A 201 -10.31 -12.21 23.73
CA ASP A 201 -8.85 -12.31 23.71
C ASP A 201 -8.12 -10.98 23.37
N GLY A 202 -8.70 -9.86 23.79
CA GLY A 202 -8.17 -8.53 23.52
C GLY A 202 -8.36 -8.04 22.08
N GLU A 203 -9.12 -8.77 21.24
CA GLU A 203 -9.50 -8.35 19.90
C GLU A 203 -11.01 -8.10 19.78
N ALA A 204 -11.41 -7.19 18.90
CA ALA A 204 -12.79 -7.10 18.42
C ALA A 204 -12.83 -6.85 16.92
N ILE A 205 -13.94 -7.22 16.29
CA ILE A 205 -14.15 -7.00 14.86
C ILE A 205 -15.36 -6.09 14.68
N VAL A 206 -15.25 -5.16 13.73
CA VAL A 206 -16.38 -4.38 13.21
C VAL A 206 -16.44 -4.61 11.71
N SER A 207 -17.62 -4.94 11.20
CA SER A 207 -17.82 -5.25 9.79
C SER A 207 -19.04 -4.50 9.27
N VAL A 208 -18.83 -3.71 8.22
CA VAL A 208 -19.87 -2.94 7.55
C VAL A 208 -19.83 -3.30 6.08
N SER A 209 -20.96 -3.74 5.54
CA SER A 209 -21.12 -3.93 4.10
C SER A 209 -21.52 -2.63 3.42
N SER A 210 -21.18 -2.51 2.15
CA SER A 210 -21.56 -1.39 1.30
C SER A 210 -22.00 -1.89 -0.08
N SER A 211 -22.98 -1.20 -0.65
CA SER A 211 -23.44 -1.44 -2.03
C SER A 211 -22.52 -0.85 -3.11
N ARG A 212 -21.56 -0.02 -2.71
CA ARG A 212 -20.63 0.73 -3.58
C ARG A 212 -19.24 0.79 -2.97
N LEU A 213 -18.26 1.16 -3.79
CA LEU A 213 -16.89 1.42 -3.34
C LEU A 213 -16.83 2.73 -2.56
N LEU A 214 -16.34 2.66 -1.33
CA LEU A 214 -16.23 3.78 -0.41
C LEU A 214 -14.83 3.82 0.22
N THR A 215 -14.39 5.02 0.57
CA THR A 215 -13.27 5.23 1.48
C THR A 215 -13.80 5.15 2.91
N PHE A 216 -13.09 4.45 3.80
CA PHE A 216 -13.41 4.36 5.23
C PHE A 216 -12.26 4.88 6.09
N SER A 217 -12.60 5.37 7.27
CA SER A 217 -11.66 5.55 8.39
C SER A 217 -12.39 5.30 9.71
N TYR A 218 -11.64 5.30 10.81
CA TYR A 218 -12.20 5.24 12.14
C TYR A 218 -11.45 6.20 13.07
N GLU A 219 -12.11 6.60 14.16
CA GLU A 219 -11.48 7.21 15.32
C GLU A 219 -11.78 6.31 16.53
N MET A 220 -10.79 6.11 17.40
CA MET A 220 -10.98 5.40 18.68
C MET A 220 -10.54 6.27 19.84
N ARG A 221 -11.41 6.47 20.83
CA ARG A 221 -11.10 7.24 22.05
C ARG A 221 -11.45 6.44 23.29
N GLN A 222 -10.56 6.45 24.29
CA GLN A 222 -10.80 5.77 25.56
C GLN A 222 -11.63 6.64 26.50
N HIS A 223 -12.51 6.03 27.28
CA HIS A 223 -13.15 6.68 28.42
C HIS A 223 -12.18 6.76 29.60
N ASP A 224 -12.21 7.89 30.30
CA ASP A 224 -11.51 8.05 31.57
C ASP A 224 -12.12 7.12 32.63
N PRO A 225 -11.32 6.25 33.27
CA PRO A 225 -11.85 5.28 34.25
C PRO A 225 -12.46 5.93 35.50
N GLN A 226 -12.05 7.14 35.87
CA GLN A 226 -12.49 7.82 37.08
C GLN A 226 -13.74 8.67 36.83
N THR A 227 -13.76 9.41 35.72
CA THR A 227 -14.83 10.36 35.40
C THR A 227 -15.87 9.79 34.44
N GLY A 228 -15.55 8.72 33.70
CA GLY A 228 -16.38 8.16 32.63
C GLY A 228 -16.44 9.02 31.36
N ALA A 229 -15.86 10.22 31.37
CA ALA A 229 -15.83 11.12 30.22
C ALA A 229 -14.87 10.59 29.14
N LEU A 230 -15.11 10.95 27.88
CA LEU A 230 -14.15 10.65 26.81
C LEU A 230 -12.85 11.44 27.01
N LYS A 231 -11.70 10.75 26.91
CA LYS A 231 -10.40 11.42 26.82
C LYS A 231 -10.34 12.27 25.54
N GLN A 232 -9.65 13.40 25.61
CA GLN A 232 -9.48 14.27 24.43
C GLN A 232 -8.56 13.65 23.38
N GLU A 233 -7.56 12.89 23.82
CA GLU A 233 -6.58 12.24 22.96
C GLU A 233 -7.19 11.02 22.27
N GLU A 234 -6.90 10.90 20.98
CA GLU A 234 -7.20 9.71 20.21
C GLU A 234 -6.22 8.60 20.56
N VAL A 235 -6.69 7.36 20.55
CA VAL A 235 -5.83 6.19 20.70
C VAL A 235 -4.98 6.05 19.44
N ASP A 236 -3.75 5.57 19.61
CA ASP A 236 -2.81 5.33 18.52
C ASP A 236 -3.42 4.51 17.36
N SER A 237 -3.14 4.90 16.12
CA SER A 237 -3.62 4.25 14.90
C SER A 237 -3.21 2.77 14.79
N SER A 238 -2.15 2.35 15.47
CA SER A 238 -1.70 0.96 15.58
C SER A 238 -2.71 0.05 16.31
N CYS A 239 -3.74 0.59 16.96
CA CYS A 239 -4.81 -0.17 17.60
C CYS A 239 -5.89 -0.69 16.63
N GLY A 240 -5.76 -0.51 15.32
CA GLY A 240 -6.72 -1.04 14.36
C GLY A 240 -6.15 -1.43 13.01
N LEU A 241 -6.67 -2.54 12.48
CA LEU A 241 -6.39 -3.03 11.13
C LEU A 241 -7.65 -2.89 10.29
N LEU A 242 -7.78 -1.77 9.58
CA LEU A 242 -8.88 -1.50 8.65
C LEU A 242 -8.59 -2.12 7.27
N SER A 243 -9.40 -3.08 6.84
CA SER A 243 -9.40 -3.65 5.50
C SER A 243 -10.66 -3.19 4.74
N VAL A 244 -10.50 -2.74 3.49
CA VAL A 244 -11.60 -2.23 2.66
C VAL A 244 -11.66 -2.99 1.34
N THR A 245 -12.86 -3.39 0.94
CA THR A 245 -13.14 -4.08 -0.32
C THR A 245 -14.31 -3.39 -1.04
N HIS A 246 -14.64 -3.86 -2.25
CA HIS A 246 -15.83 -3.40 -2.97
C HIS A 246 -17.16 -3.75 -2.27
N GLN A 247 -17.14 -4.66 -1.30
CA GLN A 247 -18.32 -5.12 -0.56
C GLN A 247 -18.47 -4.43 0.81
N GLY A 248 -17.52 -3.58 1.19
CA GLY A 248 -17.51 -2.89 2.48
C GLY A 248 -16.17 -2.98 3.19
N MET A 249 -16.20 -2.83 4.51
CA MET A 249 -15.02 -2.77 5.35
C MET A 249 -15.07 -3.75 6.52
N LYS A 250 -13.89 -4.14 6.97
CA LYS A 250 -13.65 -4.96 8.16
C LYS A 250 -12.55 -4.29 8.97
N LEU A 251 -12.88 -3.86 10.17
CA LEU A 251 -11.97 -3.23 11.12
C LEU A 251 -11.71 -4.20 12.25
N ARG A 252 -10.45 -4.63 12.41
CA ARG A 252 -10.03 -5.41 13.57
C ARG A 252 -9.41 -4.47 14.59
N LEU A 253 -10.00 -4.39 15.77
CA LEU A 253 -9.58 -3.51 16.86
C LEU A 253 -8.74 -4.29 17.87
N LEU A 254 -7.65 -3.67 18.31
CA LEU A 254 -6.60 -4.22 19.17
C LEU A 254 -6.22 -3.16 20.22
N PRO A 255 -7.06 -2.94 21.25
CA PRO A 255 -6.74 -1.95 22.29
C PRO A 255 -5.42 -2.27 23.01
N SER A 256 -4.62 -1.25 23.25
CA SER A 256 -3.32 -1.37 23.95
C SER A 256 -3.47 -1.50 25.47
N GLU A 257 -4.57 -1.00 26.03
CA GLU A 257 -4.87 -1.06 27.46
C GLU A 257 -6.30 -1.57 27.73
N PRO A 258 -6.56 -2.21 28.89
CA PRO A 258 -7.91 -2.51 29.32
C PRO A 258 -8.73 -1.22 29.52
N GLY A 259 -10.03 -1.29 29.28
CA GLY A 259 -10.92 -0.14 29.47
C GLY A 259 -12.10 -0.15 28.51
N THR A 260 -12.80 0.97 28.43
CA THR A 260 -13.88 1.14 27.45
C THR A 260 -13.56 2.26 26.48
N TYR A 261 -13.97 2.06 25.22
CA TYR A 261 -13.63 2.92 24.10
C TYR A 261 -14.88 3.28 23.30
N GLU A 262 -14.93 4.50 22.81
CA GLU A 262 -15.83 4.89 21.73
C GLU A 262 -15.11 4.69 20.40
N VAL A 263 -15.76 4.00 19.46
CA VAL A 263 -15.28 3.80 18.10
C VAL A 263 -16.24 4.51 17.15
N LYS A 264 -15.74 5.54 16.46
CA LYS A 264 -16.48 6.24 15.41
C LYS A 264 -16.00 5.78 14.05
N LEU A 265 -16.94 5.46 13.17
CA LEU A 265 -16.68 5.11 11.79
C LEU A 265 -17.00 6.28 10.90
N PHE A 266 -16.14 6.51 9.91
CA PHE A 266 -16.34 7.54 8.90
C PHE A 266 -16.24 6.93 7.50
N ALA A 267 -17.03 7.46 6.57
CA ALA A 267 -17.02 7.02 5.19
C ALA A 267 -17.33 8.15 4.20
N ARG A 268 -16.91 7.94 2.95
CA ARG A 268 -17.18 8.81 1.80
C ARG A 268 -17.18 7.98 0.54
N ARG A 269 -17.87 8.41 -0.51
CA ARG A 269 -17.75 7.73 -1.81
C ARG A 269 -16.34 7.89 -2.36
N GLU A 270 -15.83 6.81 -2.93
CA GLU A 270 -14.51 6.84 -3.55
C GLU A 270 -14.50 7.86 -4.71
N GLY A 271 -13.50 8.73 -4.75
CA GLY A 271 -13.37 9.78 -5.76
C GLY A 271 -14.13 11.09 -5.49
N GLU A 272 -15.03 11.15 -4.50
CA GLU A 272 -15.66 12.42 -4.11
C GLU A 272 -14.67 13.32 -3.33
N PRO A 273 -14.55 14.62 -3.65
CA PRO A 273 -13.77 15.55 -2.84
C PRO A 273 -14.45 15.81 -1.50
N GLY A 274 -13.67 16.20 -0.48
CA GLY A 274 -14.18 16.59 0.84
C GLY A 274 -13.88 15.59 1.96
N ALA A 275 -14.27 15.95 3.18
CA ALA A 275 -14.00 15.16 4.38
C ALA A 275 -14.86 13.88 4.45
N LEU A 276 -14.36 12.89 5.18
CA LEU A 276 -15.14 11.70 5.51
C LEU A 276 -16.30 12.08 6.44
N ARG A 277 -17.47 11.49 6.22
CA ARG A 277 -18.68 11.76 7.02
C ARG A 277 -18.78 10.72 8.13
N TRP A 278 -19.13 11.15 9.34
CA TRP A 278 -19.42 10.24 10.45
C TRP A 278 -20.65 9.41 10.11
N VAL A 279 -20.51 8.08 10.11
CA VAL A 279 -21.59 7.15 9.72
C VAL A 279 -22.13 6.33 10.89
N CYS A 280 -21.29 5.93 11.83
CA CYS A 280 -21.69 5.02 12.90
C CYS A 280 -20.83 5.23 14.15
N SER A 281 -21.41 5.00 15.33
CA SER A 281 -20.68 4.91 16.60
C SER A 281 -20.98 3.61 17.32
N LEU A 282 -19.94 3.07 17.96
CA LEU A 282 -19.97 1.83 18.74
C LEU A 282 -19.18 2.01 20.04
N GLU A 283 -19.52 1.21 21.04
CA GLU A 283 -18.78 1.11 22.30
C GLU A 283 -18.04 -0.24 22.34
N LEU A 284 -16.75 -0.18 22.65
CA LEU A 284 -15.88 -1.35 22.78
C LEU A 284 -15.40 -1.46 24.22
N GLU A 285 -15.78 -2.54 24.91
CA GLU A 285 -15.23 -2.89 26.22
C GLU A 285 -14.08 -3.90 26.05
N CYS A 286 -12.93 -3.59 26.63
CA CYS A 286 -11.75 -4.45 26.63
C CYS A 286 -11.38 -4.85 28.06
N PRO A 287 -11.83 -6.02 28.55
CA PRO A 287 -11.55 -6.45 29.93
C PRO A 287 -10.08 -6.76 30.18
N SER A 288 -9.39 -7.28 29.16
CA SER A 288 -7.97 -7.62 29.22
C SER A 288 -7.33 -7.43 27.86
N VAL A 289 -6.03 -7.15 27.87
CA VAL A 289 -5.20 -7.02 26.65
C VAL A 289 -4.24 -8.18 26.55
N GLN A 290 -3.96 -8.60 25.33
CA GLN A 290 -2.90 -9.57 25.08
C GLN A 290 -1.57 -8.83 24.88
N LYS A 291 -0.50 -9.35 25.52
CA LYS A 291 0.86 -8.90 25.21
C LYS A 291 1.18 -9.27 23.77
N ARG A 292 1.27 -8.26 22.92
CA ARG A 292 1.59 -8.39 21.50
C ARG A 292 2.78 -7.53 21.16
N GLN A 293 3.45 -7.89 20.07
CA GLN A 293 4.44 -7.00 19.48
C GLN A 293 3.72 -5.78 18.90
N PRO A 294 4.30 -4.59 19.00
CA PRO A 294 3.68 -3.38 18.48
C PRO A 294 3.49 -3.50 16.97
N LEU A 295 2.33 -3.05 16.49
CA LEU A 295 2.08 -2.90 15.07
C LEU A 295 2.77 -1.63 14.56
N PRO A 296 3.33 -1.64 13.35
CA PRO A 296 3.92 -0.45 12.75
C PRO A 296 2.82 0.53 12.32
N ASP A 297 3.13 1.82 12.39
CA ASP A 297 2.24 2.87 11.92
C ASP A 297 1.87 2.67 10.45
N ASN A 298 0.58 2.85 10.16
CA ASN A 298 0.06 2.89 8.81
C ASN A 298 -0.54 4.27 8.52
N PRO A 299 0.23 5.17 7.88
CA PRO A 299 -0.29 6.48 7.51
C PRO A 299 -1.35 6.40 6.39
N TYR A 300 -1.57 5.21 5.84
CA TYR A 300 -2.57 4.93 4.82
C TYR A 300 -3.80 4.31 5.47
N LEU A 301 -4.99 4.76 5.08
CA LEU A 301 -6.27 4.39 5.71
C LEU A 301 -6.63 2.89 5.63
N ASN A 302 -5.86 2.07 4.92
CA ASN A 302 -6.19 0.66 4.68
C ASN A 302 -4.98 -0.27 4.76
N TRP A 303 -5.26 -1.50 5.18
CA TRP A 303 -4.42 -2.68 5.03
C TRP A 303 -4.95 -3.57 3.90
N GLY A 304 -4.04 -4.25 3.22
CA GLY A 304 -4.30 -5.00 1.99
C GLY A 304 -4.16 -4.15 0.74
N LEU A 305 -4.81 -4.60 -0.35
CA LEU A 305 -4.91 -3.82 -1.57
C LEU A 305 -5.80 -2.60 -1.34
N ALA A 306 -5.38 -1.45 -1.86
CA ALA A 306 -6.19 -0.25 -1.84
C ALA A 306 -7.47 -0.46 -2.65
N ALA A 307 -8.59 0.13 -2.20
CA ALA A 307 -9.88 0.07 -2.86
C ALA A 307 -9.82 0.45 -4.36
N GLY A 308 -9.01 1.46 -4.70
CA GLY A 308 -8.79 1.93 -6.07
C GLY A 308 -7.67 1.23 -6.85
N ALA A 309 -7.05 0.17 -6.32
CA ALA A 309 -5.86 -0.46 -6.94
C ALA A 309 -6.14 -0.98 -8.37
N SER A 310 -7.37 -1.42 -8.65
CA SER A 310 -7.79 -1.86 -9.99
C SER A 310 -7.74 -0.75 -11.04
N ALA A 311 -8.14 0.48 -10.67
CA ALA A 311 -8.04 1.65 -11.54
C ALA A 311 -6.57 2.02 -11.84
N LEU A 312 -5.69 1.80 -10.85
CA LEU A 312 -4.24 1.93 -11.01
C LEU A 312 -3.60 0.80 -11.84
N GLY A 313 -4.40 -0.19 -12.25
CA GLY A 313 -3.97 -1.28 -13.11
C GLY A 313 -3.54 -2.55 -12.38
N VAL A 314 -3.69 -2.63 -11.06
CA VAL A 314 -3.41 -3.83 -10.25
C VAL A 314 -4.64 -4.74 -10.21
N LYS A 315 -4.52 -5.96 -10.72
CA LYS A 315 -5.61 -6.96 -10.76
C LYS A 315 -5.75 -7.70 -9.44
N THR A 316 -4.65 -8.27 -8.95
CA THR A 316 -4.63 -9.12 -7.75
C THR A 316 -3.28 -9.02 -7.05
N CYS A 317 -3.24 -9.45 -5.79
CA CYS A 317 -2.00 -9.61 -5.01
C CYS A 317 -1.83 -11.08 -4.61
N SER A 318 -0.57 -11.54 -4.49
CA SER A 318 -0.27 -12.90 -4.01
C SER A 318 -0.55 -13.10 -2.52
N VAL A 319 -0.68 -12.01 -1.75
CA VAL A 319 -0.96 -12.07 -0.32
C VAL A 319 -2.39 -11.61 -0.04
N ALA A 320 -3.04 -12.28 0.92
CA ALA A 320 -4.37 -11.90 1.38
C ALA A 320 -4.26 -10.61 2.23
N GLY A 321 -5.13 -9.63 1.99
CA GLY A 321 -5.07 -8.34 2.66
C GLY A 321 -5.53 -8.33 4.13
N GLU A 322 -6.25 -9.36 4.57
CA GLU A 322 -6.92 -9.38 5.88
C GLU A 322 -6.08 -9.93 7.05
N GLN A 323 -4.95 -10.56 6.75
CA GLN A 323 -4.09 -11.22 7.73
C GLN A 323 -2.63 -10.83 7.50
N ALA A 324 -1.86 -10.87 8.58
CA ALA A 324 -0.43 -10.68 8.47
C ALA A 324 0.18 -11.81 7.61
N VAL A 325 1.08 -11.43 6.72
CA VAL A 325 1.84 -12.38 5.91
C VAL A 325 2.96 -12.91 6.78
N GLU A 326 2.92 -14.21 7.09
CA GLU A 326 3.99 -14.87 7.82
C GLU A 326 5.26 -14.90 6.96
N VAL A 327 6.32 -14.32 7.52
CA VAL A 327 7.66 -14.27 6.90
C VAL A 327 8.39 -15.57 7.23
N ALA A 328 9.12 -16.11 6.25
CA ALA A 328 9.89 -17.33 6.44
C ALA A 328 10.99 -17.17 7.51
N ASP A 329 11.50 -18.30 8.03
CA ASP A 329 12.52 -18.31 9.08
C ASP A 329 13.82 -17.61 8.69
N ASP A 330 14.16 -17.67 7.39
CA ASP A 330 15.27 -16.94 6.78
C ASP A 330 14.98 -15.45 6.58
N GLY A 331 13.86 -14.95 7.11
CA GLY A 331 13.41 -13.56 7.04
C GLY A 331 12.93 -13.11 5.66
N GLU A 332 12.80 -14.02 4.69
CA GLU A 332 12.35 -13.67 3.35
C GLU A 332 10.84 -13.69 3.20
N CYS A 333 10.34 -12.70 2.47
CA CYS A 333 8.97 -12.65 2.03
C CYS A 333 8.91 -12.12 0.60
N LYS A 334 7.92 -12.59 -0.16
CA LYS A 334 7.71 -12.17 -1.55
C LYS A 334 6.26 -11.77 -1.76
N VAL A 335 6.05 -10.54 -2.23
CA VAL A 335 4.73 -9.99 -2.56
C VAL A 335 4.68 -9.71 -4.05
N ILE A 336 3.66 -10.26 -4.73
CA ILE A 336 3.50 -10.17 -6.19
C ILE A 336 2.19 -9.45 -6.50
N LEU A 337 2.25 -8.37 -7.28
CA LEU A 337 1.09 -7.72 -7.87
C LEU A 337 0.95 -8.18 -9.32
N ASN A 338 -0.18 -8.77 -9.68
CA ASN A 338 -0.52 -9.02 -11.09
C ASN A 338 -1.13 -7.75 -11.69
N THR A 339 -0.68 -7.34 -12.87
CA THR A 339 -1.07 -6.08 -13.49
C THR A 339 -1.89 -6.30 -14.77
N SER A 340 -2.69 -5.29 -15.11
CA SER A 340 -3.48 -5.23 -16.36
C SER A 340 -2.70 -4.58 -17.51
N ARG A 341 -1.65 -3.85 -17.17
CA ARG A 341 -0.79 -3.10 -18.09
C ARG A 341 0.61 -2.95 -17.46
N PRO A 342 1.61 -2.54 -18.25
CA PRO A 342 2.94 -2.20 -17.73
C PRO A 342 2.87 -1.08 -16.68
N LEU A 343 3.40 -1.35 -15.49
CA LEU A 343 3.50 -0.38 -14.39
C LEU A 343 4.95 -0.31 -13.89
N MET A 344 5.32 0.82 -13.28
CA MET A 344 6.46 0.94 -12.37
C MET A 344 6.02 0.72 -10.93
N MET A 345 6.97 0.34 -10.07
CA MET A 345 6.73 0.12 -8.65
C MET A 345 7.83 0.76 -7.81
N VAL A 346 7.43 1.35 -6.69
CA VAL A 346 8.32 1.72 -5.57
C VAL A 346 7.69 1.18 -4.30
N CYS A 347 8.52 0.72 -3.37
CA CYS A 347 8.05 0.20 -2.09
C CYS A 347 8.70 0.93 -0.92
N GLU A 348 7.98 0.94 0.19
CA GLU A 348 8.43 1.45 1.49
C GLU A 348 8.26 0.33 2.53
N LEU A 349 9.30 0.08 3.33
CA LEU A 349 9.24 -0.88 4.43
C LEU A 349 9.47 -0.16 5.76
N ALA A 350 8.54 -0.32 6.70
CA ALA A 350 8.64 0.27 8.03
C ALA A 350 8.61 -0.80 9.12
N HIS A 351 9.47 -0.62 10.12
CA HIS A 351 9.58 -1.42 11.35
C HIS A 351 10.28 -0.57 12.42
N ASN A 352 9.90 -0.73 13.69
CA ASN A 352 10.35 0.15 14.79
C ASN A 352 11.88 0.14 14.99
N GLU A 353 12.53 -0.98 14.71
CA GLU A 353 14.00 -1.12 14.81
C GLU A 353 14.75 -0.82 13.49
N LEU A 354 14.03 -0.51 12.40
CA LEU A 354 14.61 -0.36 11.07
C LEU A 354 14.76 1.10 10.66
N ASN A 355 16.00 1.56 10.47
CA ASN A 355 16.25 2.91 9.96
C ASN A 355 16.04 3.01 8.43
N ALA A 356 15.95 4.24 7.91
CA ALA A 356 15.64 4.50 6.50
C ALA A 356 16.68 3.91 5.52
N THR A 357 17.96 3.90 5.87
CA THR A 357 19.02 3.34 5.01
C THR A 357 18.94 1.81 4.95
N ALA A 358 18.75 1.16 6.10
CA ALA A 358 18.58 -0.27 6.20
C ALA A 358 17.29 -0.75 5.51
N SER A 359 16.20 0.02 5.61
CA SER A 359 14.92 -0.26 4.94
C SER A 359 15.07 -0.39 3.43
N LYS A 360 15.81 0.51 2.78
CA LYS A 360 16.07 0.42 1.33
C LYS A 360 16.82 -0.85 0.94
N ARG A 361 17.69 -1.34 1.82
CA ARG A 361 18.45 -2.59 1.64
C ARG A 361 17.64 -3.85 1.98
N CYS A 362 16.38 -3.69 2.39
CA CYS A 362 15.47 -4.80 2.63
C CYS A 362 14.56 -5.11 1.45
N ILE A 363 14.63 -4.33 0.36
CA ILE A 363 13.69 -4.42 -0.76
C ILE A 363 14.45 -4.67 -2.07
N ALA A 364 14.00 -5.66 -2.84
CA ALA A 364 14.43 -5.88 -4.21
C ALA A 364 13.22 -6.04 -5.14
N MET A 365 13.11 -5.13 -6.11
CA MET A 365 11.93 -5.00 -6.97
C MET A 365 12.22 -5.51 -8.37
N GLN A 366 11.28 -6.27 -8.92
CA GLN A 366 11.32 -6.74 -10.29
C GLN A 366 10.05 -6.30 -11.02
N ILE A 367 10.26 -5.68 -12.18
CA ILE A 367 9.18 -5.07 -12.98
C ILE A 367 9.08 -5.79 -14.32
N ALA A 368 8.02 -6.60 -14.47
CA ALA A 368 7.64 -7.29 -15.70
C ALA A 368 6.31 -6.72 -16.25
N LYS A 369 5.97 -7.06 -17.50
CA LYS A 369 4.79 -6.49 -18.19
C LYS A 369 3.47 -6.74 -17.48
N GLU A 370 3.33 -7.93 -16.89
CA GLU A 370 2.08 -8.41 -16.27
C GLU A 370 2.21 -8.62 -14.77
N GLN A 371 3.40 -8.41 -14.20
CA GLN A 371 3.70 -8.69 -12.79
C GLN A 371 4.75 -7.73 -12.23
N LEU A 372 4.51 -7.30 -10.99
CA LEU A 372 5.47 -6.60 -10.15
C LEU A 372 5.80 -7.50 -8.96
N VAL A 373 7.08 -7.79 -8.74
CA VAL A 373 7.53 -8.66 -7.65
C VAL A 373 8.38 -7.83 -6.68
N CYS A 374 7.99 -7.84 -5.41
CA CYS A 374 8.73 -7.23 -4.32
C CYS A 374 9.27 -8.35 -3.41
N ASN A 375 10.59 -8.54 -3.41
CA ASN A 375 11.27 -9.40 -2.45
C ASN A 375 11.65 -8.55 -1.25
N VAL A 376 11.23 -8.99 -0.07
CA VAL A 376 11.38 -8.26 1.21
C VAL A 376 12.24 -9.10 2.15
N MET A 377 13.16 -8.43 2.82
CA MET A 377 14.00 -8.99 3.88
C MET A 377 13.61 -8.38 5.22
N CYS A 378 13.23 -9.22 6.19
CA CYS A 378 12.81 -8.79 7.51
C CYS A 378 13.88 -9.20 8.54
N PRO A 379 14.87 -8.34 8.87
CA PRO A 379 16.02 -8.72 9.71
C PRO A 379 15.71 -8.84 11.21
N TYR A 380 14.70 -8.12 11.70
CA TYR A 380 14.26 -8.09 13.11
C TYR A 380 12.96 -8.87 13.31
N LYS A 381 12.73 -9.33 14.54
CA LYS A 381 11.47 -9.99 14.93
C LYS A 381 10.41 -8.92 15.13
N GLY A 382 9.21 -9.09 14.59
CA GLY A 382 8.17 -8.07 14.71
C GLY A 382 7.25 -7.98 13.52
N PHE A 383 6.39 -6.96 13.55
CA PHE A 383 5.50 -6.61 12.46
C PHE A 383 6.12 -5.53 11.58
N TYR A 384 6.01 -5.71 10.27
CA TYR A 384 6.46 -4.76 9.27
C TYR A 384 5.29 -4.25 8.46
N ARG A 385 5.33 -2.98 8.06
CA ARG A 385 4.46 -2.44 7.01
C ARG A 385 5.23 -2.42 5.71
N LEU A 386 4.75 -3.13 4.70
CA LEU A 386 5.16 -2.98 3.31
C LEU A 386 4.12 -2.15 2.56
N SER A 387 4.46 -0.93 2.16
CA SER A 387 3.61 -0.13 1.28
C SER A 387 4.13 -0.17 -0.15
N MET A 388 3.23 -0.45 -1.09
CA MET A 388 3.56 -0.60 -2.51
C MET A 388 2.86 0.50 -3.31
N PHE A 389 3.64 1.25 -4.08
CA PHE A 389 3.16 2.34 -4.91
C PHE A 389 3.40 2.01 -6.37
N VAL A 390 2.44 2.37 -7.21
CA VAL A 390 2.50 2.10 -8.65
C VAL A 390 2.30 3.36 -9.47
N GLN A 391 2.82 3.32 -10.68
CA GLN A 391 2.69 4.36 -11.69
C GLN A 391 2.65 3.69 -13.07
N ASP A 392 1.96 4.26 -14.05
CA ASP A 392 2.03 3.78 -15.44
C ASP A 392 3.47 3.83 -15.98
N TYR A 393 3.92 2.75 -16.62
CA TYR A 393 5.31 2.60 -17.06
C TYR A 393 5.75 3.70 -18.04
N ASP A 394 4.89 4.02 -19.00
CA ASP A 394 5.20 4.96 -20.07
C ASP A 394 4.97 6.44 -19.68
N SER A 395 4.47 6.70 -18.46
CA SER A 395 3.95 8.03 -18.09
C SER A 395 5.03 9.10 -17.82
N GLY A 396 6.31 8.79 -17.97
CA GLY A 396 7.42 9.77 -18.06
C GLY A 396 7.57 10.81 -16.94
N GLY A 397 6.82 10.70 -15.83
CA GLY A 397 6.79 11.73 -14.78
C GLY A 397 5.50 11.87 -13.96
N GLY A 398 4.51 10.96 -14.09
CA GLY A 398 3.38 10.86 -13.16
C GLY A 398 3.78 10.60 -11.70
N THR A 399 2.84 10.78 -10.77
CA THR A 399 3.05 10.51 -9.35
C THR A 399 2.78 9.04 -9.03
N PHE A 400 3.62 8.46 -8.17
CA PHE A 400 3.37 7.14 -7.61
C PHE A 400 2.15 7.18 -6.69
N GLN A 401 1.22 6.24 -6.88
CA GLN A 401 -0.02 6.14 -6.11
C GLN A 401 -0.02 4.85 -5.27
N ASN A 402 -0.53 4.92 -4.04
CA ASN A 402 -0.57 3.79 -3.13
C ASN A 402 -1.50 2.69 -3.68
N ALA A 403 -0.94 1.53 -3.99
CA ALA A 403 -1.68 0.37 -4.49
C ALA A 403 -2.07 -0.60 -3.37
N GLY A 404 -1.37 -0.56 -2.24
CA GLY A 404 -1.69 -1.37 -1.07
C GLY A 404 -0.64 -1.31 0.02
N ASN A 405 -1.04 -1.74 1.21
CA ASN A 405 -0.23 -1.72 2.43
C ASN A 405 -0.38 -3.07 3.14
N PHE A 406 0.70 -3.84 3.23
CA PHE A 406 0.67 -5.22 3.69
C PHE A 406 1.38 -5.33 5.03
N LEU A 407 0.72 -5.99 5.98
CA LEU A 407 1.30 -6.32 7.27
C LEU A 407 2.09 -7.62 7.11
N LEU A 408 3.38 -7.61 7.43
CA LEU A 408 4.23 -8.80 7.45
C LEU A 408 4.58 -9.12 8.90
N HIS A 409 4.66 -10.39 9.26
CA HIS A 409 4.96 -10.82 10.62
C HIS A 409 6.14 -11.79 10.64
N ARG A 410 7.17 -11.45 11.42
CA ARG A 410 8.34 -12.30 11.63
C ARG A 410 8.40 -12.79 13.08
N GLN A 411 8.26 -14.10 13.26
CA GLN A 411 8.18 -14.75 14.57
C GLN A 411 9.56 -15.08 15.18
N CYS A 412 10.55 -15.39 14.33
CA CYS A 412 11.88 -15.83 14.74
C CYS A 412 12.81 -14.64 15.04
N GLN A 413 13.68 -14.80 16.05
CA GLN A 413 14.71 -13.80 16.38
C GLN A 413 15.92 -13.91 15.46
N GLY A 414 16.53 -12.76 15.16
CA GLY A 414 17.93 -12.66 14.76
C GLY A 414 18.25 -13.20 13.37
N MET A 415 18.54 -12.30 12.43
CA MET A 415 19.35 -12.62 11.26
C MET A 415 20.66 -11.87 11.35
N ASN A 416 21.70 -12.40 10.71
CA ASN A 416 22.94 -11.66 10.53
C ASN A 416 22.65 -10.37 9.72
N PRO A 417 22.96 -9.16 10.23
CA PRO A 417 22.77 -7.90 9.49
C PRO A 417 23.49 -7.87 8.13
N ASN A 418 24.52 -8.70 7.93
CA ASN A 418 25.22 -8.87 6.65
C ASN A 418 24.40 -9.66 5.58
N SER A 419 23.14 -10.00 5.87
CA SER A 419 22.23 -10.66 4.92
C SER A 419 21.36 -9.68 4.12
N LEU A 420 21.39 -8.38 4.46
CA LEU A 420 20.66 -7.35 3.72
C LEU A 420 21.11 -7.28 2.27
N TYR A 421 20.22 -6.80 1.41
CA TYR A 421 20.56 -6.62 0.02
C TYR A 421 21.66 -5.56 -0.17
N PRO A 422 22.43 -5.63 -1.27
CA PRO A 422 23.49 -4.66 -1.55
C PRO A 422 22.94 -3.23 -1.64
N PRO A 423 23.76 -2.21 -1.33
CA PRO A 423 23.38 -0.83 -1.57
C PRO A 423 23.21 -0.53 -3.08
N ASP A 424 22.50 0.56 -3.36
CA ASP A 424 22.28 1.10 -4.71
C ASP A 424 21.72 0.08 -5.72
N LEU A 425 20.86 -0.82 -5.27
CA LEU A 425 20.05 -1.63 -6.18
C LEU A 425 19.14 -0.71 -7.00
N SER A 426 19.10 -0.95 -8.31
CA SER A 426 18.14 -0.29 -9.18
C SER A 426 16.71 -0.80 -8.92
N LEU A 427 15.73 -0.07 -9.46
CA LEU A 427 14.33 -0.50 -9.48
C LEU A 427 14.10 -1.76 -10.37
N TRP A 428 15.14 -2.23 -11.06
CA TRP A 428 15.07 -3.22 -12.14
C TRP A 428 15.87 -4.46 -11.76
N CYS A 429 15.45 -5.20 -10.73
CA CYS A 429 16.09 -6.48 -10.42
C CYS A 429 15.53 -7.61 -11.29
N GLY A 430 16.39 -8.55 -11.69
CA GLY A 430 16.02 -9.68 -12.52
C GLY A 430 15.64 -9.30 -13.96
N SER A 431 15.18 -10.28 -14.74
CA SER A 431 14.71 -10.01 -16.10
C SER A 431 13.35 -9.32 -16.07
N GLY A 432 13.14 -8.31 -16.91
CA GLY A 432 11.92 -7.50 -16.89
C GLY A 432 11.69 -6.73 -18.19
N ILE A 433 10.85 -5.69 -18.12
CA ILE A 433 10.48 -4.88 -19.30
C ILE A 433 11.73 -4.30 -19.98
N ARG A 434 12.65 -3.71 -19.19
CA ARG A 434 13.85 -3.04 -19.68
C ARG A 434 14.83 -3.96 -20.41
N THR A 435 14.99 -5.21 -19.93
CA THR A 435 15.84 -6.19 -20.62
C THR A 435 15.20 -6.68 -21.92
N GLN A 436 13.87 -6.84 -21.94
CA GLN A 436 13.13 -7.20 -23.15
C GLN A 436 13.22 -6.08 -24.22
N GLU A 437 13.05 -4.82 -23.84
CA GLU A 437 13.19 -3.66 -24.73
C GLU A 437 14.61 -3.52 -25.30
N ALA A 438 15.63 -3.89 -24.52
CA ALA A 438 17.00 -3.94 -25.01
C ALA A 438 17.21 -5.05 -26.06
N GLY A 439 16.33 -6.04 -26.12
CA GLY A 439 16.40 -7.20 -27.03
C GLY A 439 16.95 -8.47 -26.36
N LEU A 440 16.98 -8.51 -25.02
CA LEU A 440 17.43 -9.67 -24.24
C LEU A 440 16.25 -10.59 -23.90
N SER A 441 16.46 -11.90 -23.98
CA SER A 441 15.43 -12.92 -23.76
C SER A 441 16.02 -14.22 -23.22
N HIS A 442 15.17 -15.19 -22.87
CA HIS A 442 15.59 -16.55 -22.50
C HIS A 442 16.66 -16.59 -21.39
N PHE A 443 16.42 -15.83 -20.33
CA PHE A 443 17.30 -15.84 -19.16
C PHE A 443 17.24 -17.20 -18.44
N SER A 444 18.39 -17.73 -18.03
CA SER A 444 18.46 -18.92 -17.17
C SER A 444 17.96 -18.64 -15.75
N HIS A 445 18.06 -17.39 -15.32
CA HIS A 445 17.55 -16.90 -14.04
C HIS A 445 16.71 -15.65 -14.32
N THR A 446 15.42 -15.72 -14.02
CA THR A 446 14.48 -14.62 -14.25
C THR A 446 14.25 -13.77 -13.01
N GLY A 447 14.40 -14.33 -11.82
CA GLY A 447 14.22 -13.64 -10.54
C GLY A 447 15.37 -12.71 -10.18
N ALA A 448 15.12 -11.82 -9.21
CA ALA A 448 16.11 -10.88 -8.67
C ALA A 448 17.29 -11.57 -7.96
N ILE A 449 17.03 -12.66 -7.24
CA ILE A 449 18.00 -13.34 -6.38
C ILE A 449 18.54 -14.60 -7.07
N VAL A 450 19.87 -14.77 -7.05
CA VAL A 450 20.57 -15.95 -7.57
C VAL A 450 21.46 -16.52 -6.47
N ASN A 451 21.12 -17.72 -6.00
CA ASN A 451 21.89 -18.43 -4.98
C ASN A 451 23.08 -19.16 -5.63
N ALA A 452 24.28 -18.93 -5.10
CA ALA A 452 25.55 -19.50 -5.54
C ALA A 452 26.21 -20.25 -4.36
N PRO A 453 25.70 -21.43 -3.96
CA PRO A 453 26.16 -22.13 -2.75
C PRO A 453 27.64 -22.54 -2.79
N GLN A 454 28.18 -22.75 -4.00
CA GLN A 454 29.59 -23.07 -4.24
C GLN A 454 30.43 -21.83 -4.60
N GLY A 455 29.90 -20.62 -4.37
CA GLY A 455 30.56 -19.37 -4.71
C GLY A 455 30.61 -19.08 -6.22
N ARG A 456 30.02 -19.93 -7.07
CA ARG A 456 30.02 -19.76 -8.53
C ARG A 456 28.62 -19.84 -9.08
N CYS A 457 28.30 -18.99 -10.06
CA CYS A 457 27.06 -19.10 -10.81
C CYS A 457 27.24 -18.62 -12.26
N ASN A 458 26.37 -19.07 -13.15
CA ASN A 458 26.29 -18.61 -14.53
C ASN A 458 24.89 -18.10 -14.82
N ILE A 459 24.78 -16.87 -15.31
CA ILE A 459 23.53 -16.31 -15.81
C ILE A 459 23.63 -16.23 -17.32
N THR A 460 22.79 -16.99 -18.02
CA THR A 460 22.79 -17.02 -19.49
C THR A 460 21.53 -16.40 -20.04
N PHE A 461 21.64 -15.64 -21.12
CA PHE A 461 20.51 -15.06 -21.85
C PHE A 461 20.85 -14.92 -23.33
N HIS A 462 19.84 -14.69 -24.16
CA HIS A 462 19.99 -14.49 -25.59
C HIS A 462 19.80 -13.01 -25.95
N SER A 463 20.67 -12.48 -26.79
CA SER A 463 20.51 -11.17 -27.42
C SER A 463 20.04 -11.35 -28.86
N THR A 464 18.92 -10.71 -29.19
CA THR A 464 18.39 -10.60 -30.57
C THR A 464 19.03 -9.47 -31.35
N SER A 465 19.74 -8.55 -30.66
CA SER A 465 20.38 -7.38 -31.24
C SER A 465 21.89 -7.62 -31.40
N PRO A 466 22.42 -7.80 -32.63
CA PRO A 466 23.84 -8.06 -32.84
C PRO A 466 24.74 -6.87 -32.45
N GLU A 467 24.21 -5.65 -32.53
CA GLU A 467 24.89 -4.40 -32.19
C GLU A 467 24.89 -4.08 -30.68
N LEU A 468 24.09 -4.80 -29.88
CA LEU A 468 24.00 -4.54 -28.45
C LEU A 468 25.27 -5.06 -27.76
N GLN A 469 26.03 -4.12 -27.20
CA GLN A 469 27.16 -4.41 -26.33
C GLN A 469 26.68 -4.53 -24.90
N ILE A 470 27.15 -5.56 -24.20
CA ILE A 470 26.81 -5.85 -22.81
C ILE A 470 28.05 -5.68 -21.95
N HIS A 471 27.87 -5.02 -20.81
CA HIS A 471 28.84 -4.91 -19.75
C HIS A 471 28.22 -5.41 -18.44
N ALA A 472 29.03 -6.03 -17.59
CA ALA A 472 28.59 -6.55 -16.31
C ALA A 472 29.55 -6.06 -15.21
N VAL A 473 28.99 -5.60 -14.09
CA VAL A 473 29.73 -5.05 -12.97
C VAL A 473 29.31 -5.76 -11.70
N LEU A 474 30.27 -6.28 -10.93
CA LEU A 474 30.05 -6.85 -9.61
C LEU A 474 30.45 -5.84 -8.54
N CYS A 475 29.57 -5.62 -7.58
CA CYS A 475 29.78 -4.74 -6.43
C CYS A 475 29.37 -5.46 -5.14
N ALA A 476 30.06 -5.20 -4.05
CA ALA A 476 29.67 -5.62 -2.72
C ALA A 476 30.28 -4.67 -1.67
N GLU A 477 29.62 -4.56 -0.52
CA GLU A 477 30.25 -4.04 0.69
C GLU A 477 30.96 -5.21 1.36
N LEU A 478 32.26 -5.33 1.15
CA LEU A 478 33.07 -6.34 1.81
C LEU A 478 33.68 -5.75 3.08
N HIS A 479 33.62 -6.49 4.19
CA HIS A 479 34.26 -6.09 5.45
C HIS A 479 35.79 -6.09 5.36
N GLU A 480 36.35 -6.87 4.43
CA GLU A 480 37.77 -6.87 4.10
C GLU A 480 37.92 -6.81 2.58
N GLU A 481 38.96 -6.14 2.10
CA GLU A 481 39.24 -6.04 0.67
C GLU A 481 39.46 -7.42 0.06
N ALA A 482 38.92 -7.63 -1.14
CA ALA A 482 39.22 -8.83 -1.92
C ALA A 482 40.66 -8.77 -2.44
N ASP A 483 41.31 -9.93 -2.57
CA ASP A 483 42.69 -10.04 -3.05
C ASP A 483 42.87 -9.43 -4.46
N PHE A 484 41.78 -9.39 -5.24
CA PHE A 484 41.72 -8.77 -6.55
C PHE A 484 40.50 -7.85 -6.68
N PRO A 485 40.52 -6.86 -7.60
CA PRO A 485 39.36 -6.04 -7.89
C PRO A 485 38.13 -6.88 -8.28
N LEU A 486 36.93 -6.49 -7.85
CA LEU A 486 35.68 -7.22 -8.17
C LEU A 486 35.40 -7.40 -9.67
N SER A 487 35.97 -6.55 -10.52
CA SER A 487 35.92 -6.73 -11.98
C SER A 487 36.58 -8.02 -12.47
N ARG A 488 37.54 -8.56 -11.70
CA ARG A 488 38.18 -9.87 -11.96
C ARG A 488 37.31 -11.05 -11.58
N TYR A 489 36.18 -10.85 -10.90
CA TYR A 489 35.29 -11.92 -10.43
C TYR A 489 34.04 -12.10 -11.30
N VAL A 490 34.01 -11.42 -12.45
CA VAL A 490 32.99 -11.59 -13.50
C VAL A 490 33.66 -11.82 -14.85
N LEU A 491 33.15 -12.78 -15.60
CA LEU A 491 33.58 -13.06 -16.97
C LEU A 491 32.38 -13.13 -17.91
N LEU A 492 32.42 -12.32 -18.97
CA LEU A 492 31.45 -12.37 -20.06
C LEU A 492 31.94 -13.30 -21.17
N THR A 493 31.07 -14.21 -21.58
CA THR A 493 31.30 -15.09 -22.73
C THR A 493 30.20 -14.89 -23.75
N PHE A 494 30.58 -14.60 -25.00
CA PHE A 494 29.67 -14.38 -26.11
C PHE A 494 29.75 -15.54 -27.10
N ASN A 495 28.69 -16.33 -27.23
CA ASN A 495 28.59 -17.41 -28.20
C ASN A 495 27.39 -17.18 -29.12
N ASP A 496 27.64 -16.61 -30.29
CA ASP A 496 26.62 -16.18 -31.25
C ASP A 496 25.57 -15.26 -30.58
N THR A 497 24.34 -15.73 -30.41
CA THR A 497 23.26 -14.97 -29.75
C THR A 497 23.23 -15.18 -28.25
N LYS A 498 23.91 -16.21 -27.72
CA LYS A 498 23.92 -16.55 -26.30
C LYS A 498 25.06 -15.82 -25.58
N ILE A 499 24.70 -15.13 -24.49
CA ILE A 499 25.62 -14.42 -23.60
C ILE A 499 25.58 -15.13 -22.25
N THR A 500 26.75 -15.41 -21.69
CA THR A 500 26.89 -16.00 -20.35
C THR A 500 27.70 -15.04 -19.49
N VAL A 501 27.13 -14.66 -18.35
CA VAL A 501 27.81 -13.95 -17.27
C VAL A 501 28.21 -14.99 -16.23
N SER A 502 29.50 -15.29 -16.14
CA SER A 502 30.07 -16.15 -15.11
C SER A 502 30.50 -15.31 -13.93
N VAL A 503 30.03 -15.64 -12.73
CA VAL A 503 30.42 -14.99 -11.47
C VAL A 503 31.13 -16.00 -10.60
N CYS A 504 32.25 -15.59 -10.01
CA CYS A 504 32.98 -16.32 -8.97
C CYS A 504 33.06 -15.38 -7.76
N ALA A 505 32.24 -15.59 -6.74
CA ALA A 505 32.28 -14.75 -5.54
C ALA A 505 33.64 -14.93 -4.83
N PRO A 506 34.37 -13.85 -4.49
CA PRO A 506 35.65 -13.95 -3.81
C PRO A 506 35.53 -14.60 -2.43
N ARG A 507 34.39 -14.45 -1.76
CA ARG A 507 34.10 -14.98 -0.42
C ARG A 507 32.59 -15.12 -0.19
N ALA A 508 32.18 -15.67 0.95
CA ALA A 508 30.78 -15.65 1.37
C ALA A 508 30.27 -14.20 1.51
N GLY A 509 29.05 -13.93 1.05
CA GLY A 509 28.47 -12.59 1.05
C GLY A 509 27.35 -12.39 0.02
N VAL A 510 26.82 -11.16 0.00
CA VAL A 510 25.76 -10.73 -0.92
C VAL A 510 26.32 -9.68 -1.87
N TYR A 511 26.19 -9.92 -3.17
CA TYR A 511 26.78 -9.09 -4.22
C TYR A 511 25.71 -8.55 -5.17
N ARG A 512 25.89 -7.32 -5.66
CA ARG A 512 25.13 -6.76 -6.77
C ARG A 512 25.86 -7.07 -8.07
N LEU A 513 25.21 -7.77 -8.98
CA LEU A 513 25.64 -7.92 -10.36
C LEU A 513 24.78 -7.04 -11.26
N GLY A 514 25.30 -5.88 -11.65
CA GLY A 514 24.63 -4.97 -12.58
C GLY A 514 24.93 -5.32 -14.03
N LEU A 515 23.90 -5.42 -14.86
CA LEU A 515 24.01 -5.55 -16.31
C LEU A 515 23.71 -4.22 -16.99
N TYR A 516 24.56 -3.86 -17.94
CA TYR A 516 24.47 -2.62 -18.68
C TYR A 516 24.55 -2.88 -20.18
N GLY A 517 23.82 -2.08 -20.96
CA GLY A 517 23.69 -2.20 -22.40
C GLY A 517 24.05 -0.91 -23.12
N ARG A 518 24.68 -1.05 -24.28
CA ARG A 518 24.99 0.07 -25.19
C ARG A 518 24.72 -0.33 -26.63
N LYS A 519 24.03 0.51 -27.39
CA LYS A 519 23.86 0.40 -28.84
C LYS A 519 24.55 1.59 -29.51
N PRO A 520 25.56 1.40 -30.38
CA PRO A 520 26.14 2.49 -31.16
C PRO A 520 25.05 3.28 -31.92
N PRO A 521 25.17 4.62 -32.07
CA PRO A 521 26.30 5.48 -31.71
C PRO A 521 26.28 5.97 -30.24
N GLN A 522 25.41 5.44 -29.37
CA GLN A 522 25.37 5.85 -27.96
C GLN A 522 26.74 5.66 -27.30
N GLN A 523 27.24 6.69 -26.61
CA GLN A 523 28.56 6.64 -25.96
C GLN A 523 28.52 5.85 -24.65
N ASP A 524 27.51 6.11 -23.81
CA ASP A 524 27.43 5.56 -22.46
C ASP A 524 26.63 4.27 -22.38
N TYR A 525 27.02 3.41 -21.43
CA TYR A 525 26.26 2.23 -21.04
C TYR A 525 25.05 2.62 -20.18
N LYS A 526 23.85 2.19 -20.57
CA LYS A 526 22.64 2.32 -19.75
C LYS A 526 22.46 1.09 -18.88
N PRO A 527 22.01 1.22 -17.61
CA PRO A 527 21.65 0.04 -16.83
C PRO A 527 20.55 -0.75 -17.55
N LEU A 528 20.49 -2.06 -17.33
CA LEU A 528 19.45 -2.94 -17.89
C LEU A 528 18.70 -3.63 -16.76
N CYS A 529 19.44 -4.29 -15.88
CA CYS A 529 18.91 -4.90 -14.65
C CYS A 529 20.04 -5.24 -13.67
N ASP A 530 19.69 -5.45 -12.41
CA ASP A 530 20.58 -6.00 -11.40
C ASP A 530 20.18 -7.43 -11.00
N PHE A 531 21.16 -8.24 -10.61
CA PHE A 531 20.94 -9.50 -9.90
C PHE A 531 21.62 -9.43 -8.53
N ILE A 532 20.99 -10.05 -7.54
CA ILE A 532 21.53 -10.21 -6.19
C ILE A 532 22.13 -11.61 -6.11
N ILE A 533 23.45 -11.69 -6.06
CA ILE A 533 24.17 -12.97 -5.97
C ILE A 533 24.45 -13.25 -4.50
N ARG A 534 24.00 -14.41 -4.01
CA ARG A 534 24.25 -14.85 -2.64
C ARG A 534 25.21 -16.03 -2.63
N SER A 535 26.38 -15.82 -2.02
CA SER A 535 27.35 -16.88 -1.80
C SER A 535 27.42 -17.22 -0.32
N VAL A 536 27.30 -18.51 0.00
CA VAL A 536 27.57 -19.05 1.34
C VAL A 536 28.88 -19.86 1.37
N CYS A 537 29.67 -19.79 0.30
CA CYS A 537 30.89 -20.58 0.19
C CYS A 537 32.01 -19.94 1.02
N GLU A 538 32.54 -20.69 1.97
CA GLU A 538 33.69 -20.26 2.80
C GLU A 538 35.01 -20.27 2.02
N LYS A 539 35.11 -21.08 0.97
CA LYS A 539 36.31 -21.12 0.13
C LYS A 539 36.39 -19.86 -0.72
N HIS A 540 37.59 -19.27 -0.76
CA HIS A 540 37.85 -18.12 -1.62
C HIS A 540 37.71 -18.51 -3.08
N GLY A 541 36.98 -17.69 -3.84
CA GLY A 541 36.89 -17.84 -5.28
C GLY A 541 38.17 -17.34 -5.93
N ASP A 542 38.67 -18.06 -6.93
CA ASP A 542 39.74 -17.54 -7.78
C ASP A 542 39.18 -16.45 -8.72
N PRO A 543 39.94 -15.37 -9.00
CA PRO A 543 39.57 -14.42 -10.04
C PRO A 543 39.62 -15.08 -11.42
N PHE A 544 38.89 -14.53 -12.37
CA PHE A 544 39.07 -14.78 -13.80
C PHE A 544 40.32 -14.04 -14.32
N PRO A 545 40.80 -14.37 -15.54
CA PRO A 545 41.90 -13.63 -16.17
C PRO A 545 41.50 -12.18 -16.48
N CYS A 546 42.47 -11.26 -16.52
CA CYS A 546 42.22 -9.91 -17.03
C CYS A 546 41.88 -10.00 -18.52
N VAL A 547 40.79 -9.35 -18.94
CA VAL A 547 40.30 -9.38 -20.32
C VAL A 547 40.59 -8.04 -21.01
N TYR A 548 41.11 -8.10 -22.24
CA TYR A 548 41.44 -6.91 -23.05
C TYR A 548 40.50 -6.77 -24.24
N SER A 549 40.54 -5.63 -24.92
CA SER A 549 39.63 -5.27 -26.03
C SER A 549 39.66 -6.24 -27.22
N GLY A 550 40.73 -7.02 -27.38
CA GLY A 550 40.79 -8.08 -28.40
C GLY A 550 39.90 -9.28 -28.11
N TRP A 551 39.46 -9.46 -26.87
CA TRP A 551 38.57 -10.55 -26.49
C TRP A 551 37.10 -10.19 -26.77
N GLY A 552 36.57 -10.71 -27.88
CA GLY A 552 35.27 -10.31 -28.41
C GLY A 552 34.29 -11.45 -28.67
N ARG A 553 33.36 -11.19 -29.60
CA ARG A 553 32.27 -12.10 -29.97
C ARG A 553 32.81 -13.45 -30.47
N GLY A 554 32.31 -14.54 -29.88
CA GLY A 554 32.70 -15.91 -30.22
C GLY A 554 34.01 -16.38 -29.57
N CYS A 555 34.71 -15.51 -28.84
CA CYS A 555 35.84 -15.92 -28.01
C CYS A 555 35.34 -16.68 -26.76
N VAL A 556 35.94 -17.83 -26.48
CA VAL A 556 35.56 -18.68 -25.33
C VAL A 556 36.82 -19.25 -24.69
N LEU A 557 37.01 -18.96 -23.40
CA LEU A 557 38.07 -19.55 -22.60
C LEU A 557 37.54 -20.85 -21.97
N LEU A 558 38.14 -21.98 -22.34
CA LEU A 558 37.78 -23.28 -21.78
C LEU A 558 38.69 -23.58 -20.58
N GLU A 559 40.00 -23.45 -20.77
CA GLU A 559 41.03 -23.67 -19.74
C GLU A 559 42.23 -22.72 -19.94
N PRO A 560 42.91 -22.27 -18.87
CA PRO A 560 42.46 -22.33 -17.48
C PRO A 560 41.38 -21.27 -17.22
N ARG A 561 40.38 -21.56 -16.38
CA ARG A 561 39.33 -20.57 -16.05
C ARG A 561 39.72 -19.60 -14.94
N THR A 562 40.71 -19.96 -14.12
CA THR A 562 41.33 -19.06 -13.15
C THR A 562 42.27 -18.09 -13.86
N GLY A 563 42.31 -16.86 -13.38
CA GLY A 563 43.28 -15.84 -13.76
C GLY A 563 44.56 -15.88 -12.95
N VAL A 564 44.68 -16.80 -12.00
CA VAL A 564 45.84 -16.96 -11.12
C VAL A 564 46.39 -18.37 -11.31
N LEU A 565 47.69 -18.48 -11.55
CA LEU A 565 48.40 -19.72 -11.90
C LEU A 565 49.51 -20.00 -10.89
N ALA A 566 49.76 -21.29 -10.63
CA ALA A 566 50.85 -21.72 -9.77
C ALA A 566 52.23 -21.46 -10.42
N PRO A 567 53.26 -21.06 -9.65
CA PRO A 567 54.61 -20.89 -10.16
C PRO A 567 55.19 -22.21 -10.67
N GLN A 568 56.12 -22.12 -11.63
CA GLN A 568 56.88 -23.26 -12.15
C GLN A 568 56.03 -24.48 -12.58
N SER A 569 54.80 -24.24 -13.04
CA SER A 569 53.84 -25.29 -13.41
C SER A 569 53.59 -25.33 -14.92
N SER A 570 53.22 -26.50 -15.45
CA SER A 570 52.70 -26.64 -16.82
C SER A 570 51.19 -26.42 -16.80
N VAL A 571 50.70 -25.47 -17.59
CA VAL A 571 49.29 -25.06 -17.62
C VAL A 571 48.71 -25.31 -19.00
N SER A 572 47.61 -26.05 -19.06
CA SER A 572 46.84 -26.29 -20.28
C SER A 572 46.02 -25.06 -20.65
N PHE A 573 46.25 -24.53 -21.86
CA PHE A 573 45.44 -23.49 -22.44
C PHE A 573 44.55 -24.07 -23.52
N ARG A 574 43.23 -23.87 -23.39
CA ARG A 574 42.22 -24.28 -24.37
C ARG A 574 41.28 -23.11 -24.62
N VAL A 575 41.29 -22.59 -25.83
CA VAL A 575 40.59 -21.35 -26.15
C VAL A 575 40.01 -21.35 -27.57
N ARG A 576 38.82 -20.78 -27.74
CA ARG A 576 38.27 -20.46 -29.05
C ARG A 576 38.48 -18.97 -29.30
N VAL A 577 39.13 -18.63 -30.42
CA VAL A 577 39.33 -17.24 -30.86
C VAL A 577 38.99 -17.17 -32.36
N PRO A 578 37.75 -16.81 -32.72
CA PRO A 578 37.34 -16.73 -34.12
C PRO A 578 38.18 -15.72 -34.91
N GLY A 579 38.52 -16.05 -36.16
CA GLY A 579 39.28 -15.16 -37.05
C GLY A 579 40.78 -15.09 -36.79
N ALA A 580 41.28 -15.64 -35.67
CA ALA A 580 42.71 -15.71 -35.39
C ALA A 580 43.42 -16.65 -36.37
N GLN A 581 44.54 -16.19 -36.92
CA GLN A 581 45.45 -17.02 -37.70
C GLN A 581 46.44 -17.78 -36.81
N ARG A 582 46.80 -17.17 -35.67
CA ARG A 582 47.69 -17.74 -34.68
C ARG A 582 47.27 -17.29 -33.29
N VAL A 583 47.35 -18.20 -32.33
CA VAL A 583 47.13 -17.91 -30.91
C VAL A 583 48.31 -18.47 -30.14
N CYS A 584 48.82 -17.72 -29.18
CA CYS A 584 49.96 -18.13 -28.37
C CYS A 584 49.88 -17.57 -26.95
N VAL A 585 50.63 -18.20 -26.07
CA VAL A 585 50.83 -17.78 -24.68
C VAL A 585 52.26 -17.28 -24.54
N VAL A 586 52.43 -16.08 -23.98
CA VAL A 586 53.72 -15.42 -23.80
C VAL A 586 53.99 -15.24 -22.31
N GLY A 587 54.99 -15.95 -21.80
CA GLY A 587 55.63 -15.74 -20.50
C GLY A 587 57.12 -15.49 -20.68
N GLU A 588 57.96 -16.18 -19.92
CA GLU A 588 59.41 -16.26 -20.19
C GLU A 588 59.70 -16.84 -21.59
N LYS A 589 58.91 -17.84 -21.97
CA LYS A 589 58.92 -18.45 -23.30
C LYS A 589 57.57 -18.25 -23.95
N ARG A 590 57.60 -18.11 -25.28
CA ARG A 590 56.38 -18.11 -26.10
C ARG A 590 56.04 -19.53 -26.50
N THR A 591 54.79 -19.93 -26.28
CA THR A 591 54.23 -21.19 -26.74
C THR A 591 53.11 -20.91 -27.74
N ASP A 592 53.27 -21.39 -28.98
CA ASP A 592 52.20 -21.34 -29.98
C ASP A 592 51.19 -22.48 -29.74
N LEU A 593 49.91 -22.13 -29.65
CA LEU A 593 48.83 -23.11 -29.51
C LEU A 593 48.49 -23.73 -30.87
N LYS A 594 48.00 -24.96 -30.88
CA LYS A 594 47.60 -25.69 -32.08
C LYS A 594 46.08 -25.74 -32.18
N MET A 595 45.53 -25.45 -33.36
CA MET A 595 44.09 -25.55 -33.59
C MET A 595 43.69 -27.01 -33.83
N ASN A 596 42.71 -27.49 -33.07
CA ASN A 596 42.15 -28.83 -33.22
C ASN A 596 40.95 -28.87 -34.17
N LYS A 597 40.40 -30.08 -34.39
CA LYS A 597 39.26 -30.33 -35.31
C LYS A 597 37.98 -29.58 -34.93
N SER A 598 37.83 -29.23 -33.65
CA SER A 598 36.68 -28.49 -33.11
C SER A 598 36.88 -26.96 -33.12
N ARG A 599 37.91 -26.46 -33.83
CA ARG A 599 38.29 -25.04 -33.90
C ARG A 599 38.64 -24.44 -32.53
N VAL A 600 39.22 -25.25 -31.64
CA VAL A 600 39.78 -24.83 -30.36
C VAL A 600 41.30 -24.83 -30.48
N TRP A 601 41.94 -23.75 -30.03
CA TRP A 601 43.39 -23.64 -29.88
C TRP A 601 43.80 -24.27 -28.56
N GLU A 602 44.70 -25.24 -28.59
CA GLU A 602 45.15 -25.98 -27.43
C GLU A 602 46.68 -26.12 -27.37
N GLY A 603 47.23 -26.13 -26.15
CA GLY A 603 48.65 -26.31 -25.90
C GLY A 603 49.01 -26.08 -24.43
N GLU A 604 50.18 -26.57 -24.03
CA GLU A 604 50.69 -26.41 -22.66
C GLU A 604 51.76 -25.30 -22.61
N ALA A 605 51.58 -24.34 -21.71
CA ALA A 605 52.56 -23.30 -21.45
C ALA A 605 53.07 -23.42 -20.02
N VAL A 606 54.39 -23.28 -19.85
CA VAL A 606 55.04 -23.33 -18.54
C VAL A 606 55.08 -21.91 -17.95
N THR A 607 54.69 -21.75 -16.69
CA THR A 607 54.67 -20.43 -16.03
C THR A 607 56.09 -19.90 -15.77
N GLY A 608 57.05 -20.78 -15.45
CA GLY A 608 58.44 -20.39 -15.17
C GLY A 608 58.51 -19.46 -13.95
N ASN A 609 59.37 -18.43 -14.01
CA ASN A 609 59.40 -17.33 -13.05
C ASN A 609 58.74 -16.05 -13.60
N ALA A 610 57.94 -16.16 -14.66
CA ALA A 610 57.17 -15.01 -15.15
C ALA A 610 56.13 -14.62 -14.11
N SER A 611 55.97 -13.32 -13.83
CA SER A 611 54.90 -12.82 -12.96
C SER A 611 53.53 -12.82 -13.64
N VAL A 612 53.50 -12.81 -14.98
CA VAL A 612 52.27 -12.77 -15.79
C VAL A 612 52.45 -13.59 -17.06
N LEU A 613 51.45 -14.41 -17.40
CA LEU A 613 51.30 -14.99 -18.73
C LEU A 613 50.29 -14.20 -19.56
N LYS A 614 50.62 -13.92 -20.83
CA LYS A 614 49.76 -13.20 -21.77
C LYS A 614 49.25 -14.14 -22.86
N LEU A 615 47.95 -14.33 -22.93
CA LEU A 615 47.30 -14.97 -24.08
C LEU A 615 47.10 -13.91 -25.17
N ALA A 616 47.58 -14.19 -26.36
CA ALA A 616 47.55 -13.24 -27.46
C ALA A 616 47.23 -13.92 -28.79
N SER A 617 46.70 -13.13 -29.73
CA SER A 617 46.38 -13.60 -31.07
C SER A 617 46.88 -12.66 -32.15
N VAL A 618 47.09 -13.22 -33.34
CA VAL A 618 47.36 -12.47 -34.57
C VAL A 618 46.21 -12.72 -35.54
N ALA A 619 45.57 -11.64 -35.99
CA ALA A 619 44.49 -11.68 -36.96
C ALA A 619 45.05 -11.82 -38.38
N LYS A 620 44.23 -12.29 -39.33
CA LYS A 620 44.65 -12.46 -40.74
C LYS A 620 45.06 -11.14 -41.43
N GLU A 621 44.54 -10.02 -40.96
CA GLU A 621 44.66 -8.70 -41.63
C GLU A 621 45.74 -7.80 -41.01
N SER A 622 46.44 -8.26 -39.96
CA SER A 622 47.49 -7.50 -39.29
C SER A 622 48.62 -8.42 -38.79
N SER A 623 49.87 -7.96 -38.89
CA SER A 623 51.02 -8.62 -38.26
C SER A 623 51.11 -8.35 -36.76
N ASP A 624 50.32 -7.40 -36.24
CA ASP A 624 50.40 -6.96 -34.85
C ASP A 624 49.76 -7.99 -33.92
N MET A 625 50.49 -8.27 -32.85
CA MET A 625 50.09 -9.22 -31.84
C MET A 625 49.23 -8.53 -30.79
N GLN A 626 47.95 -8.91 -30.74
CA GLN A 626 47.00 -8.33 -29.80
C GLN A 626 46.90 -9.21 -28.55
N VAL A 627 47.11 -8.61 -27.37
CA VAL A 627 46.86 -9.29 -26.09
C VAL A 627 45.35 -9.43 -25.89
N LEU A 628 44.93 -10.66 -25.61
CA LEU A 628 43.53 -11.02 -25.37
C LEU A 628 43.23 -11.09 -23.87
N MET A 629 44.08 -11.78 -23.13
CA MET A 629 43.94 -11.99 -21.69
C MET A 629 45.30 -12.04 -21.00
N THR A 630 45.34 -11.70 -19.71
CA THR A 630 46.50 -11.93 -18.86
C THR A 630 46.16 -12.71 -17.60
N PHE A 631 47.10 -13.55 -17.18
CA PHE A 631 47.01 -14.45 -16.03
C PHE A 631 48.16 -14.13 -15.10
N ASP A 632 47.87 -13.89 -13.83
CA ASP A 632 48.87 -13.66 -12.79
C ASP A 632 49.48 -15.00 -12.38
N VAL A 633 50.79 -15.03 -12.15
CA VAL A 633 51.50 -16.19 -11.63
C VAL A 633 51.88 -15.88 -10.18
N LEU A 634 51.49 -16.74 -9.24
CA LEU A 634 51.80 -16.55 -7.83
C LEU A 634 53.31 -16.66 -7.60
N ASN A 635 53.83 -15.91 -6.62
CA ASN A 635 55.21 -16.03 -6.18
C ASN A 635 55.37 -17.23 -5.23
N LEU A 636 56.51 -17.91 -5.30
CA LEU A 636 56.88 -19.05 -4.43
C LEU A 636 56.85 -18.70 -2.92
N GLU A 637 56.98 -17.43 -2.55
CA GLU A 637 56.95 -16.98 -1.15
C GLU A 637 55.52 -16.86 -0.56
N ASN A 638 54.46 -16.96 -1.38
CA ASN A 638 53.06 -16.80 -0.97
C ASN A 638 52.28 -18.14 -0.86
N GLU A 639 52.95 -19.30 -0.92
CA GLU A 639 52.32 -20.63 -0.75
C GLU A 639 52.55 -21.26 0.65
N LEU A 640 53.06 -20.51 1.64
CA LEU A 640 53.24 -20.96 3.03
C LEU A 640 52.18 -20.42 3.99
#